data_AF-A0A7Y2U5A2-F1
#
_entry.id   AF-A0A7Y2U5A2-F1
#
_cell.length_a   1.000
_cell.length_b   1.000
_cell.length_c   1.000
_cell.angle_alpha   90.00
_cell.angle_beta   90.00
_cell.angle_gamma   90.00
#
_symmetry.space_group_name_H-M   'P 1'
#
loop_
_entity.id
_entity.type
_entity.pdbx_description
1 polymer ?
#
loop_
_entity_poly.entity_id
_entity_poly.type
_entity_poly.pdbx_seq_one_letter_code
_entity_poly.pdbx_strand_id
1 'polypeptide(L)'
;PRYPEDWPRDGRMRRKNMHGADDDLQTEADHLQGVDLNRNNEPFWATSERSSYDTSDLVYHGAHAASEPEIQALDAAAQLGPADQLSLFTDLHSYSQVHFWQRSANNRLTLLTERLLSTFTRHHQSFPAGKYYWYANRRNLPVNQGIGTTDEYFTHIYEVPSWTLEIEPSGGEHDGLPGGGADYGGLGRNGHDGFILPESQVERVRTELAQTFAVAYYQQTAPPSLKSLQLIDDATGATVFAAGWDVVDARHRSLFRFQAQPLQVGRDYRAWVAWDKPMRWRENGEVAALPGQSSGLLGIERTITSDAAEITGQLGEPSWLDTAGGAPGGYLRYRDDAAEWSFSLPANETNLAALQGIVDLTLGVGVRDLVSIQSDADPATVARWQNGAWSGYEAAIGLDGGDTGGVDTTLTVQATADDLGDPFVLAPGTSAAWFDIERSGEGFLVEMLADQRAVMYWFTYDTEGKQDWYTAVGEVRGNRLVFPEMILVSGGEFGPGFDPEKVTRSVIGSASFTWSGCDSGVMDWVIDGDSGPLRQGRMKLDRLTNVMALPCDESDPTPGVPSHQASRLSGSWYDPSHSGEGYILQVLDDLRILVYWFSYDAGGQRRWFYGVGTHEDDSTFVFEDLYTTRGGVFGAGFDPDTVESLPWGRLELELACDSGTARFNPTETGFEAGELALIRLTVLDGLECTD
;
A
#
# COMPACT_ATOMS: atom_id res chain seq x y z
N PRO A 1 -14.94 13.87 -47.37
CA PRO A 1 -14.38 14.57 -48.57
C PRO A 1 -13.05 15.22 -48.17
N ARG A 2 -11.98 15.15 -48.99
CA ARG A 2 -10.66 15.74 -48.64
C ARG A 2 -10.56 17.25 -48.92
N TYR A 3 -11.39 17.73 -49.84
CA TYR A 3 -11.52 19.12 -50.26
C TYR A 3 -13.00 19.50 -50.17
N PRO A 4 -13.50 19.84 -48.98
CA PRO A 4 -14.88 20.23 -48.84
C PRO A 4 -15.11 21.66 -49.33
N GLU A 5 -15.87 21.81 -50.41
CA GLU A 5 -16.17 23.12 -51.03
C GLU A 5 -17.17 23.94 -50.20
N ASP A 6 -18.03 23.31 -49.38
CA ASP A 6 -19.20 23.94 -48.74
C ASP A 6 -19.27 23.80 -47.19
N TRP A 7 -18.14 23.73 -46.48
CA TRP A 7 -18.18 23.60 -45.00
C TRP A 7 -18.37 24.94 -44.28
N PRO A 8 -19.23 25.00 -43.24
CA PRO A 8 -19.40 26.22 -42.46
C PRO A 8 -18.11 26.57 -41.71
N ARG A 9 -17.69 27.83 -41.82
CA ARG A 9 -16.47 28.37 -41.18
C ARG A 9 -16.58 28.56 -39.67
N ASP A 10 -17.75 28.36 -39.10
CA ASP A 10 -18.01 28.48 -37.65
C ASP A 10 -17.34 27.41 -36.78
N GLY A 11 -16.41 26.65 -37.34
CA GLY A 11 -15.58 25.69 -36.63
C GLY A 11 -16.25 24.35 -36.37
N ARG A 12 -17.57 24.21 -36.55
CA ARG A 12 -18.30 22.98 -36.20
C ARG A 12 -17.86 21.75 -37.02
N MET A 13 -17.27 21.97 -38.19
CA MET A 13 -16.73 20.92 -39.07
C MET A 13 -15.20 21.02 -39.23
N ARG A 14 -14.52 21.83 -38.40
CA ARG A 14 -13.06 22.00 -38.49
C ARG A 14 -12.34 20.78 -37.92
N ARG A 15 -11.30 20.33 -38.64
CA ARG A 15 -10.43 19.21 -38.25
C ARG A 15 -9.01 19.62 -37.85
N LYS A 16 -8.41 20.55 -38.58
CA LYS A 16 -7.00 20.97 -38.42
C LYS A 16 -6.83 22.04 -37.34
N ASN A 17 -5.62 22.24 -36.82
CA ASN A 17 -5.32 23.36 -35.92
C ASN A 17 -5.52 24.72 -36.62
N MET A 18 -5.46 25.84 -35.90
CA MET A 18 -5.75 27.19 -36.43
C MET A 18 -4.55 27.87 -37.12
N HIS A 19 -3.46 27.15 -37.39
CA HIS A 19 -2.25 27.76 -37.95
C HIS A 19 -2.52 28.38 -39.33
N GLY A 20 -2.45 29.71 -39.41
CA GLY A 20 -2.63 30.47 -40.65
C GLY A 20 -4.08 30.78 -41.01
N ALA A 21 -5.06 30.23 -40.28
CA ALA A 21 -6.47 30.57 -40.47
C ALA A 21 -6.83 31.86 -39.69
N ASP A 22 -7.60 32.75 -40.31
CA ASP A 22 -8.21 33.91 -39.68
C ASP A 22 -9.51 33.54 -38.92
N ASP A 23 -10.02 34.48 -38.10
CA ASP A 23 -11.26 34.33 -37.32
C ASP A 23 -12.50 34.93 -38.04
N ASP A 24 -12.39 35.37 -39.29
CA ASP A 24 -13.48 36.00 -40.05
C ASP A 24 -14.36 34.94 -40.71
N LEU A 25 -15.61 34.82 -40.27
CA LEU A 25 -16.57 33.85 -40.81
C LEU A 25 -16.99 34.12 -42.26
N GLN A 26 -16.62 35.26 -42.85
CA GLN A 26 -16.99 35.65 -44.22
C GLN A 26 -15.90 35.36 -45.27
N THR A 27 -14.69 34.97 -44.87
CA THR A 27 -13.61 34.59 -45.79
C THR A 27 -13.66 33.08 -46.06
N GLU A 28 -13.20 32.61 -47.21
CA GLU A 28 -13.13 31.16 -47.53
C GLU A 28 -11.73 30.72 -47.98
N ALA A 29 -10.84 31.65 -48.35
CA ALA A 29 -9.56 31.36 -49.00
C ALA A 29 -8.57 30.55 -48.12
N ASP A 30 -8.70 30.64 -46.81
CA ASP A 30 -7.87 30.02 -45.78
C ASP A 30 -8.63 29.05 -44.88
N HIS A 31 -9.88 28.71 -45.23
CA HIS A 31 -10.76 27.85 -44.41
C HIS A 31 -10.17 26.44 -44.13
N LEU A 32 -9.24 26.00 -44.97
CA LEU A 32 -8.50 24.75 -44.89
C LEU A 32 -7.03 24.99 -44.54
N GLN A 33 -6.59 26.19 -44.14
CA GLN A 33 -5.26 26.36 -43.54
C GLN A 33 -5.17 25.63 -42.18
N GLY A 34 -3.95 25.40 -41.72
CA GLY A 34 -3.64 24.56 -40.55
C GLY A 34 -3.14 23.18 -40.93
N VAL A 35 -2.69 22.43 -39.92
CA VAL A 35 -2.12 21.09 -40.03
C VAL A 35 -3.02 20.06 -39.35
N ASP A 36 -3.17 18.88 -39.97
CA ASP A 36 -3.76 17.72 -39.31
C ASP A 36 -2.76 17.19 -38.31
N LEU A 37 -2.98 17.50 -37.03
CA LEU A 37 -2.11 17.10 -35.93
C LEU A 37 -1.89 15.58 -35.92
N ASN A 38 -2.92 14.79 -36.30
CA ASN A 38 -2.83 13.34 -36.36
C ASN A 38 -2.21 12.82 -37.67
N ARG A 39 -1.45 13.66 -38.39
CA ARG A 39 -0.56 13.31 -39.52
C ARG A 39 0.84 13.90 -39.37
N ASN A 40 1.08 14.65 -38.30
CA ASN A 40 2.29 15.46 -38.09
C ASN A 40 3.37 14.72 -37.29
N ASN A 41 3.32 13.39 -37.16
CA ASN A 41 4.18 12.64 -36.25
C ASN A 41 5.16 11.69 -36.97
N GLU A 42 6.37 11.56 -36.43
CA GLU A 42 7.27 10.45 -36.74
C GLU A 42 6.67 9.11 -36.24
N PRO A 43 7.13 7.94 -36.71
CA PRO A 43 8.11 7.71 -37.78
C PRO A 43 7.51 7.72 -39.20
N PHE A 44 6.21 7.96 -39.33
CA PHE A 44 5.47 7.77 -40.59
C PHE A 44 5.01 9.07 -41.24
N TRP A 45 5.54 10.20 -40.79
CA TRP A 45 5.30 11.51 -41.38
C TRP A 45 5.53 11.48 -42.90
N ALA A 46 4.50 11.84 -43.66
CA ALA A 46 4.53 11.90 -45.12
C ALA A 46 4.96 10.61 -45.86
N THR A 47 4.74 9.43 -45.25
CA THR A 47 5.12 8.12 -45.83
C THR A 47 4.03 7.44 -46.64
N SER A 48 2.80 7.96 -46.63
CA SER A 48 1.65 7.35 -47.31
C SER A 48 0.70 8.38 -47.95
N GLU A 49 -0.10 7.92 -48.90
CA GLU A 49 -1.18 8.71 -49.54
C GLU A 49 -2.35 9.05 -48.59
N ARG A 50 -2.29 8.61 -47.32
CA ARG A 50 -3.25 8.99 -46.27
C ARG A 50 -2.87 10.29 -45.55
N SER A 51 -1.87 10.99 -46.06
CA SER A 51 -1.44 12.35 -45.70
C SER A 51 -1.18 13.17 -46.98
N SER A 52 -1.01 14.50 -46.88
CA SER A 52 -0.81 15.37 -48.06
C SER A 52 0.19 16.49 -47.83
N TYR A 53 0.92 16.87 -48.89
CA TYR A 53 1.76 18.08 -48.95
C TYR A 53 0.95 19.34 -49.32
N ASP A 54 -0.29 19.17 -49.78
CA ASP A 54 -1.18 20.28 -50.16
C ASP A 54 -1.79 20.90 -48.89
N THR A 55 -1.51 22.18 -48.66
CA THR A 55 -2.04 22.94 -47.51
C THR A 55 -3.56 23.02 -47.51
N SER A 56 -4.20 22.85 -48.67
CA SER A 56 -5.66 22.82 -48.83
C SER A 56 -6.29 21.44 -48.59
N ASP A 57 -5.50 20.40 -48.29
CA ASP A 57 -6.03 19.07 -47.94
C ASP A 57 -6.32 18.99 -46.43
N LEU A 58 -7.42 18.32 -46.06
CA LEU A 58 -7.77 18.04 -44.67
C LEU A 58 -6.76 17.17 -43.93
N VAL A 59 -5.95 16.38 -44.65
CA VAL A 59 -4.88 15.55 -44.08
C VAL A 59 -3.49 16.13 -44.36
N TYR A 60 -3.39 17.46 -44.52
CA TYR A 60 -2.11 18.15 -44.64
C TYR A 60 -1.23 17.87 -43.42
N HIS A 61 -0.04 17.30 -43.63
CA HIS A 61 0.84 16.79 -42.56
C HIS A 61 1.83 17.81 -42.01
N GLY A 62 1.78 19.08 -42.44
CA GLY A 62 2.72 20.12 -42.01
C GLY A 62 4.04 20.11 -42.77
N ALA A 63 4.93 21.05 -42.44
CA ALA A 63 6.18 21.29 -43.16
C ALA A 63 7.28 20.25 -42.86
N HIS A 64 7.27 19.69 -41.66
CA HIS A 64 8.11 18.59 -41.19
C HIS A 64 7.39 17.88 -40.03
N ALA A 65 7.87 16.72 -39.61
CA ALA A 65 7.34 16.05 -38.42
C ALA A 65 7.50 16.92 -37.17
N ALA A 66 6.50 16.90 -36.30
CA ALA A 66 6.35 17.73 -35.12
C ALA A 66 6.56 19.24 -35.42
N SER A 67 6.07 19.72 -36.56
CA SER A 67 6.08 21.16 -36.89
C SER A 67 5.15 21.97 -35.99
N GLU A 68 4.10 21.34 -35.46
CA GLU A 68 3.08 22.04 -34.68
C GLU A 68 3.39 22.01 -33.17
N PRO A 69 3.23 23.15 -32.46
CA PRO A 69 3.50 23.23 -31.03
C PRO A 69 2.61 22.29 -30.19
N GLU A 70 1.40 21.97 -30.67
CA GLU A 70 0.49 21.02 -30.02
C GLU A 70 1.07 19.60 -29.98
N ILE A 71 1.77 19.18 -31.04
CA ILE A 71 2.45 17.87 -31.08
C ILE A 71 3.70 17.88 -30.21
N GLN A 72 4.49 18.95 -30.27
CA GLN A 72 5.67 19.11 -29.41
C GLN A 72 5.30 19.08 -27.92
N ALA A 73 4.13 19.61 -27.56
CA ALA A 73 3.63 19.60 -26.19
C ALA A 73 3.33 18.18 -25.67
N LEU A 74 2.87 17.24 -26.51
CA LEU A 74 2.62 15.85 -26.12
C LEU A 74 3.93 15.14 -25.76
N ASP A 75 4.97 15.32 -26.58
CA ASP A 75 6.30 14.79 -26.29
C ASP A 75 6.88 15.42 -25.03
N ALA A 76 6.80 16.75 -24.90
CA ALA A 76 7.27 17.45 -23.72
C ALA A 76 6.55 16.97 -22.44
N ALA A 77 5.24 16.71 -22.49
CA ALA A 77 4.49 16.16 -21.37
C ALA A 77 4.98 14.77 -20.97
N ALA A 78 5.28 13.90 -21.95
CA ALA A 78 5.84 12.58 -21.70
C ALA A 78 7.26 12.63 -21.14
N GLN A 79 8.06 13.66 -21.46
CA GLN A 79 9.41 13.87 -20.89
C GLN A 79 9.40 14.52 -19.50
N LEU A 80 8.36 15.33 -19.19
CA LEU A 80 8.17 15.94 -17.88
C LEU A 80 7.59 14.95 -16.86
N GLY A 81 6.68 14.08 -17.29
CA GLY A 81 6.46 12.81 -16.61
C GLY A 81 7.69 11.92 -16.82
N PRO A 82 8.05 11.01 -15.91
CA PRO A 82 9.13 10.06 -16.21
C PRO A 82 8.72 9.20 -17.43
N ALA A 83 9.26 9.54 -18.61
CA ALA A 83 8.98 8.87 -19.90
C ALA A 83 9.18 7.35 -19.84
N ASP A 84 10.14 6.92 -19.03
CA ASP A 84 10.47 5.52 -18.75
C ASP A 84 9.41 4.79 -17.90
N GLN A 85 8.48 5.52 -17.28
CA GLN A 85 7.34 4.97 -16.54
C GLN A 85 6.02 5.05 -17.31
N LEU A 86 6.00 5.69 -18.50
CA LEU A 86 4.82 5.69 -19.35
C LEU A 86 4.53 4.24 -19.76
N SER A 87 3.29 3.81 -19.57
CA SER A 87 2.90 2.41 -19.78
C SER A 87 1.67 2.24 -20.67
N LEU A 88 1.07 3.34 -21.14
CA LEU A 88 -0.09 3.40 -22.02
C LEU A 88 -0.22 4.79 -22.66
N PHE A 89 -0.65 4.87 -23.92
CA PHE A 89 -1.12 6.09 -24.56
C PHE A 89 -2.42 5.84 -25.33
N THR A 90 -3.33 6.82 -25.37
CA THR A 90 -4.42 6.82 -26.35
C THR A 90 -4.78 8.25 -26.71
N ASP A 91 -5.09 8.46 -27.98
CA ASP A 91 -5.79 9.65 -28.43
C ASP A 91 -7.26 9.29 -28.69
N LEU A 92 -8.16 10.22 -28.33
CA LEU A 92 -9.60 10.03 -28.47
C LEU A 92 -10.09 10.86 -29.65
N HIS A 93 -10.67 10.18 -30.61
CA HIS A 93 -11.31 10.70 -31.80
C HIS A 93 -12.79 10.33 -31.81
N SER A 94 -13.56 10.96 -32.70
CA SER A 94 -14.88 10.47 -33.08
C SER A 94 -14.95 10.50 -34.61
N TYR A 95 -15.63 9.57 -35.25
CA TYR A 95 -16.44 8.47 -34.72
C TYR A 95 -16.06 7.15 -35.39
N SER A 96 -16.51 6.02 -34.83
CA SER A 96 -16.78 4.75 -35.53
C SER A 96 -16.90 3.54 -34.59
N GLN A 97 -16.68 3.69 -33.28
CA GLN A 97 -16.54 2.58 -32.33
C GLN A 97 -15.40 1.63 -32.70
N VAL A 98 -14.19 2.17 -32.92
CA VAL A 98 -13.01 1.41 -33.37
C VAL A 98 -11.75 1.83 -32.62
N HIS A 99 -10.88 0.89 -32.29
CA HIS A 99 -9.49 1.14 -31.96
C HIS A 99 -8.62 0.96 -33.20
N PHE A 100 -8.01 2.03 -33.70
CA PHE A 100 -6.91 1.95 -34.64
C PHE A 100 -5.62 1.80 -33.86
N TRP A 101 -4.89 0.73 -34.15
CA TRP A 101 -3.62 0.43 -33.52
C TRP A 101 -2.73 -0.28 -34.54
N GLN A 102 -1.45 -0.37 -34.23
CA GLN A 102 -0.46 -0.93 -35.13
C GLN A 102 0.58 -1.78 -34.42
N ARG A 103 1.51 -2.33 -35.20
CA ARG A 103 2.55 -3.22 -34.71
C ARG A 103 3.92 -2.66 -34.98
N SER A 104 4.76 -2.59 -33.95
CA SER A 104 6.20 -2.43 -34.11
C SER A 104 6.88 -3.78 -34.33
N ALA A 105 8.20 -3.76 -34.54
CA ALA A 105 9.01 -4.98 -34.54
C ALA A 105 8.99 -5.71 -33.17
N ASN A 106 8.55 -5.02 -32.10
CA ASN A 106 8.41 -5.57 -30.77
C ASN A 106 7.13 -6.43 -30.67
N ASN A 107 7.29 -7.74 -30.84
CA ASN A 107 6.17 -8.68 -30.76
C ASN A 107 5.59 -8.82 -29.34
N ARG A 108 6.37 -8.55 -28.28
CA ARG A 108 5.85 -8.56 -26.91
C ARG A 108 4.86 -7.40 -26.70
N LEU A 109 5.26 -6.19 -27.09
CA LEU A 109 4.37 -5.02 -27.09
C LEU A 109 3.08 -5.28 -27.87
N THR A 110 3.19 -5.90 -29.04
CA THR A 110 2.02 -6.28 -29.86
C THR A 110 1.05 -7.19 -29.10
N LEU A 111 1.55 -8.22 -28.41
CA LEU A 111 0.74 -9.16 -27.66
C LEU A 111 0.04 -8.49 -26.47
N LEU A 112 0.76 -7.64 -25.75
CA LEU A 112 0.25 -6.90 -24.60
C LEU A 112 -0.83 -5.88 -25.03
N THR A 113 -0.62 -5.19 -26.14
CA THR A 113 -1.59 -4.24 -26.72
C THR A 113 -2.87 -4.97 -27.16
N GLU A 114 -2.75 -6.10 -27.88
CA GLU A 114 -3.93 -6.90 -28.29
C GLU A 114 -4.72 -7.41 -27.08
N ARG A 115 -4.03 -7.81 -26.01
CA ARG A 115 -4.66 -8.25 -24.76
C ARG A 115 -5.40 -7.10 -24.08
N LEU A 116 -4.80 -5.91 -24.00
CA LEU A 116 -5.40 -4.73 -23.40
C LEU A 116 -6.66 -4.27 -24.17
N LEU A 117 -6.59 -4.21 -25.50
CA LEU A 117 -7.75 -3.92 -26.35
C LEU A 117 -8.86 -4.97 -26.20
N SER A 118 -8.50 -6.25 -26.04
CA SER A 118 -9.46 -7.32 -25.77
C SER A 118 -10.20 -7.14 -24.44
N THR A 119 -9.47 -6.79 -23.38
CA THR A 119 -10.07 -6.48 -22.06
C THR A 119 -10.99 -5.27 -22.16
N PHE A 120 -10.49 -4.17 -22.75
CA PHE A 120 -11.27 -2.94 -22.94
C PHE A 120 -12.59 -3.23 -23.66
N THR A 121 -12.50 -3.88 -24.82
CA THR A 121 -13.64 -4.16 -25.69
C THR A 121 -14.68 -5.05 -25.01
N ARG A 122 -14.24 -6.16 -24.39
CA ARG A 122 -15.15 -7.08 -23.70
C ARG A 122 -15.83 -6.44 -22.50
N HIS A 123 -15.08 -5.65 -21.73
CA HIS A 123 -15.65 -4.93 -20.59
C HIS A 123 -16.67 -3.90 -21.06
N HIS A 124 -16.34 -3.06 -22.05
CA HIS A 124 -17.25 -2.04 -22.55
C HIS A 124 -18.54 -2.64 -23.13
N GLN A 125 -18.43 -3.76 -23.84
CA GLN A 125 -19.60 -4.46 -24.39
C GLN A 125 -20.55 -5.01 -23.31
N SER A 126 -20.08 -5.16 -22.07
CA SER A 126 -20.91 -5.67 -20.97
C SER A 126 -21.89 -4.63 -20.40
N PHE A 127 -21.74 -3.34 -20.74
CA PHE A 127 -22.71 -2.33 -20.33
C PHE A 127 -24.09 -2.56 -20.96
N PRO A 128 -25.17 -2.04 -20.36
CA PRO A 128 -26.53 -2.19 -20.90
C PRO A 128 -26.69 -1.74 -22.36
N ALA A 129 -25.90 -0.75 -22.80
CA ALA A 129 -25.92 -0.26 -24.18
C ALA A 129 -25.27 -1.23 -25.19
N GLY A 130 -24.49 -2.22 -24.71
CA GLY A 130 -23.91 -3.29 -25.51
C GLY A 130 -22.92 -2.82 -26.56
N LYS A 131 -22.31 -1.64 -26.38
CA LYS A 131 -21.46 -1.00 -27.39
C LYS A 131 -20.14 -1.75 -27.54
N TYR A 132 -19.79 -2.05 -28.78
CA TYR A 132 -18.63 -2.87 -29.10
C TYR A 132 -17.59 -2.01 -29.82
N TYR A 133 -16.43 -1.82 -29.21
CA TYR A 133 -15.32 -1.11 -29.82
C TYR A 133 -14.42 -2.08 -30.58
N TRP A 134 -14.59 -2.15 -31.90
CA TRP A 134 -13.86 -3.12 -32.71
C TRP A 134 -12.37 -2.79 -32.78
N TYR A 135 -11.52 -3.82 -32.86
CA TYR A 135 -10.10 -3.65 -33.17
C TYR A 135 -9.63 -4.77 -34.09
N ALA A 136 -8.67 -4.46 -34.96
CA ALA A 136 -8.10 -5.45 -35.88
C ALA A 136 -7.27 -6.49 -35.10
N ASN A 137 -7.44 -7.78 -35.42
CA ASN A 137 -6.54 -8.81 -34.92
C ASN A 137 -5.10 -8.55 -35.41
N ARG A 138 -4.10 -8.74 -34.56
CA ARG A 138 -2.69 -8.46 -34.89
C ARG A 138 -2.19 -9.20 -36.14
N ARG A 139 -2.77 -10.36 -36.46
CA ARG A 139 -2.41 -11.14 -37.67
C ARG A 139 -2.81 -10.43 -38.97
N ASN A 140 -3.74 -9.49 -38.89
CA ASN A 140 -4.23 -8.72 -40.03
C ASN A 140 -3.60 -7.32 -40.12
N LEU A 141 -2.73 -6.96 -39.15
CA LEU A 141 -2.06 -5.67 -39.13
C LEU A 141 -0.65 -5.76 -39.71
N PRO A 142 -0.25 -4.83 -40.58
CA PRO A 142 1.13 -4.71 -41.03
C PRO A 142 2.05 -4.32 -39.87
N VAL A 143 3.34 -4.62 -40.02
CA VAL A 143 4.39 -4.29 -39.04
C VAL A 143 5.20 -3.11 -39.54
N ASN A 144 5.48 -2.14 -38.67
CA ASN A 144 6.22 -0.91 -38.97
C ASN A 144 5.64 -0.16 -40.18
N GLN A 145 4.32 0.03 -40.20
CA GLN A 145 3.63 0.79 -41.22
C GLN A 145 2.57 1.66 -40.57
N GLY A 146 2.55 2.93 -40.94
CA GLY A 146 1.58 3.90 -40.44
C GLY A 146 1.41 5.10 -41.36
N ILE A 147 0.81 6.17 -40.83
CA ILE A 147 0.40 7.36 -41.58
C ILE A 147 0.73 8.69 -40.87
N GLY A 148 1.48 8.65 -39.78
CA GLY A 148 1.94 9.80 -38.99
C GLY A 148 0.99 10.19 -37.87
N THR A 149 0.24 9.23 -37.31
CA THR A 149 -0.68 9.49 -36.19
C THR A 149 0.05 9.52 -34.84
N THR A 150 -0.58 10.10 -33.84
CA THR A 150 -0.03 10.25 -32.50
C THR A 150 0.16 8.90 -31.80
N ASP A 151 -0.81 7.99 -31.87
CA ASP A 151 -0.67 6.63 -31.35
C ASP A 151 0.52 5.86 -31.97
N GLU A 152 0.83 6.15 -33.24
CA GLU A 152 1.96 5.52 -33.93
C GLU A 152 3.30 5.96 -33.35
N TYR A 153 3.43 7.25 -33.03
CA TYR A 153 4.60 7.81 -32.36
C TYR A 153 4.83 7.15 -31.01
N PHE A 154 3.79 7.05 -30.17
CA PHE A 154 3.90 6.42 -28.84
C PHE A 154 4.18 4.91 -28.92
N THR A 155 3.65 4.22 -29.94
CA THR A 155 3.99 2.81 -30.19
C THR A 155 5.48 2.61 -30.53
N HIS A 156 6.06 3.49 -31.35
CA HIS A 156 7.41 3.29 -31.90
C HIS A 156 8.53 3.97 -31.11
N ILE A 157 8.24 5.10 -30.48
CA ILE A 157 9.25 5.92 -29.78
C ILE A 157 9.24 5.61 -28.29
N TYR A 158 8.06 5.57 -27.67
CA TYR A 158 7.92 5.27 -26.24
C TYR A 158 7.78 3.77 -25.96
N GLU A 159 7.52 2.94 -26.97
CA GLU A 159 7.21 1.52 -26.83
C GLU A 159 6.17 1.27 -25.73
N VAL A 160 4.99 1.88 -25.88
CA VAL A 160 3.84 1.64 -24.99
C VAL A 160 2.63 1.18 -25.80
N PRO A 161 1.70 0.40 -25.21
CA PRO A 161 0.45 0.08 -25.86
C PRO A 161 -0.22 1.39 -26.24
N SER A 162 -0.53 1.56 -27.52
CA SER A 162 -1.11 2.80 -28.02
C SER A 162 -2.17 2.53 -29.07
N TRP A 163 -3.21 3.36 -29.07
CA TRP A 163 -4.25 3.34 -30.10
C TRP A 163 -4.96 4.68 -30.22
N THR A 164 -5.45 4.96 -31.43
CA THR A 164 -6.51 5.95 -31.67
C THR A 164 -7.86 5.31 -31.41
N LEU A 165 -8.60 5.86 -30.44
CA LEU A 165 -9.96 5.43 -30.12
C LEU A 165 -10.97 6.31 -30.86
N GLU A 166 -11.67 5.75 -31.83
CA GLU A 166 -12.85 6.38 -32.43
C GLU A 166 -14.08 6.06 -31.57
N ILE A 167 -14.59 7.05 -30.83
CA ILE A 167 -15.77 6.93 -29.97
C ILE A 167 -17.06 6.84 -30.79
N GLU A 168 -18.21 6.72 -30.10
CA GLU A 168 -19.51 6.65 -30.74
C GLU A 168 -19.85 7.90 -31.56
N PRO A 169 -20.72 7.78 -32.59
CA PRO A 169 -21.45 6.58 -33.07
C PRO A 169 -20.58 5.58 -33.86
N SER A 170 -21.21 4.49 -34.33
CA SER A 170 -20.56 3.51 -35.21
C SER A 170 -20.33 4.06 -36.62
N GLY A 171 -19.43 3.43 -37.39
CA GLY A 171 -19.22 3.75 -38.80
C GLY A 171 -20.29 3.17 -39.76
N GLY A 172 -21.16 2.30 -39.25
CA GLY A 172 -22.12 1.51 -40.04
C GLY A 172 -21.62 0.10 -40.40
N GLU A 173 -20.37 -0.22 -40.08
CA GLU A 173 -19.79 -1.57 -40.23
C GLU A 173 -20.11 -2.49 -39.04
N HIS A 174 -20.75 -1.97 -37.99
CA HIS A 174 -21.16 -2.74 -36.82
C HIS A 174 -22.53 -3.38 -37.04
N ASP A 175 -22.65 -4.67 -36.72
CA ASP A 175 -23.88 -5.43 -36.92
C ASP A 175 -25.08 -4.76 -36.24
N GLY A 176 -26.09 -4.41 -37.04
CA GLY A 176 -27.35 -3.84 -36.54
C GLY A 176 -27.32 -2.34 -36.26
N LEU A 177 -26.20 -1.64 -36.48
CA LEU A 177 -26.12 -0.18 -36.36
C LEU A 177 -26.08 0.50 -37.74
N PRO A 178 -26.93 1.51 -37.99
CA PRO A 178 -27.02 2.16 -39.30
C PRO A 178 -25.86 3.11 -39.63
N GLY A 179 -25.02 3.48 -38.65
CA GLY A 179 -23.83 4.31 -38.83
C GLY A 179 -24.07 5.81 -38.69
N GLY A 180 -23.04 6.53 -38.23
CA GLY A 180 -23.06 7.98 -38.05
C GLY A 180 -24.20 8.44 -37.14
N GLY A 181 -24.79 9.59 -37.43
CA GLY A 181 -25.90 10.11 -36.63
C GLY A 181 -27.15 9.20 -36.61
N ALA A 182 -27.30 8.30 -37.60
CA ALA A 182 -28.44 7.40 -37.67
C ALA A 182 -28.51 6.39 -36.50
N ASP A 183 -27.38 6.10 -35.84
CA ASP A 183 -27.32 5.26 -34.63
C ASP A 183 -28.24 5.77 -33.51
N TYR A 184 -28.57 7.06 -33.54
CA TYR A 184 -29.41 7.73 -32.56
C TYR A 184 -30.63 8.42 -33.20
N GLY A 185 -31.06 7.96 -34.37
CA GLY A 185 -32.23 8.50 -35.08
C GLY A 185 -31.95 9.74 -35.92
N GLY A 186 -30.69 10.08 -36.14
CA GLY A 186 -30.25 11.09 -37.12
C GLY A 186 -30.45 10.63 -38.58
N LEU A 187 -30.03 11.47 -39.53
CA LEU A 187 -30.31 11.24 -40.95
C LEU A 187 -29.32 10.30 -41.66
N GLY A 188 -28.15 10.02 -41.06
CA GLY A 188 -27.08 9.21 -41.64
C GLY A 188 -26.51 9.81 -42.92
N ARG A 189 -26.56 11.14 -43.09
CA ARG A 189 -26.24 11.80 -44.36
C ARG A 189 -24.83 12.35 -44.37
N ASN A 190 -24.08 12.01 -45.42
CA ASN A 190 -22.76 12.56 -45.77
C ASN A 190 -21.65 12.33 -44.72
N GLY A 191 -21.87 11.49 -43.70
CA GLY A 191 -20.90 11.16 -42.63
C GLY A 191 -20.67 12.26 -41.60
N HIS A 192 -21.19 13.46 -41.82
CA HIS A 192 -20.98 14.62 -40.94
C HIS A 192 -21.71 14.52 -39.60
N ASP A 193 -22.87 13.89 -39.59
CA ASP A 193 -23.65 13.71 -38.38
C ASP A 193 -23.03 12.72 -37.40
N GLY A 194 -22.02 11.95 -37.80
CA GLY A 194 -21.24 11.13 -36.88
C GLY A 194 -20.35 11.93 -35.93
N PHE A 195 -19.91 13.14 -36.30
CA PHE A 195 -19.12 14.00 -35.39
C PHE A 195 -19.99 14.77 -34.38
N ILE A 196 -21.32 14.69 -34.51
CA ILE A 196 -22.28 15.42 -33.68
C ILE A 196 -23.02 14.42 -32.81
N LEU A 197 -22.42 14.06 -31.67
CA LEU A 197 -23.05 13.19 -30.69
C LEU A 197 -24.27 13.90 -30.05
N PRO A 198 -25.47 13.30 -30.04
CA PRO A 198 -26.61 13.89 -29.36
C PRO A 198 -26.34 14.10 -27.87
N GLU A 199 -26.75 15.25 -27.32
CA GLU A 199 -26.53 15.60 -25.91
C GLU A 199 -27.02 14.51 -24.95
N SER A 200 -28.14 13.85 -25.26
CA SER A 200 -28.70 12.74 -24.49
C SER A 200 -27.78 11.51 -24.36
N GLN A 201 -26.75 11.40 -25.20
CA GLN A 201 -25.78 10.30 -25.18
C GLN A 201 -24.46 10.68 -24.52
N VAL A 202 -24.14 11.97 -24.41
CA VAL A 202 -22.84 12.46 -23.92
C VAL A 202 -22.52 11.90 -22.53
N GLU A 203 -23.47 11.96 -21.59
CA GLU A 203 -23.25 11.48 -20.23
C GLU A 203 -23.00 9.96 -20.18
N ARG A 204 -23.76 9.18 -20.95
CA ARG A 204 -23.60 7.72 -21.02
C ARG A 204 -22.23 7.37 -21.58
N VAL A 205 -21.90 7.89 -22.78
CA VAL A 205 -20.63 7.63 -23.46
C VAL A 205 -19.46 7.97 -22.55
N ARG A 206 -19.48 9.16 -21.93
CA ARG A 206 -18.44 9.58 -20.99
C ARG A 206 -18.31 8.62 -19.81
N THR A 207 -19.42 8.23 -19.19
CA THR A 207 -19.42 7.40 -17.98
C THR A 207 -18.96 5.97 -18.27
N GLU A 208 -19.49 5.35 -19.32
CA GLU A 208 -19.11 3.99 -19.74
C GLU A 208 -17.63 3.94 -20.19
N LEU A 209 -17.15 4.96 -20.92
CA LEU A 209 -15.73 5.06 -21.30
C LEU A 209 -14.85 5.28 -20.08
N ALA A 210 -15.21 6.17 -19.15
CA ALA A 210 -14.42 6.42 -17.94
C ALA A 210 -14.24 5.14 -17.10
N GLN A 211 -15.32 4.36 -16.94
CA GLN A 211 -15.26 3.06 -16.25
C GLN A 211 -14.38 2.05 -16.98
N THR A 212 -14.46 1.99 -18.31
CA THR A 212 -13.61 1.10 -19.11
C THR A 212 -12.14 1.51 -19.07
N PHE A 213 -11.85 2.80 -19.11
CA PHE A 213 -10.50 3.32 -18.95
C PHE A 213 -9.93 3.00 -17.57
N ALA A 214 -10.72 3.04 -16.50
CA ALA A 214 -10.27 2.58 -15.18
C ALA A 214 -9.79 1.11 -15.21
N VAL A 215 -10.48 0.24 -15.96
CA VAL A 215 -10.04 -1.16 -16.17
C VAL A 215 -8.75 -1.23 -16.99
N ALA A 216 -8.62 -0.40 -18.04
CA ALA A 216 -7.42 -0.36 -18.87
C ALA A 216 -6.20 0.13 -18.06
N TYR A 217 -6.37 1.20 -17.27
CA TYR A 217 -5.35 1.71 -16.36
C TYR A 217 -4.97 0.68 -15.31
N TYR A 218 -5.95 0.01 -14.69
CA TYR A 218 -5.71 -1.06 -13.72
C TYR A 218 -4.88 -2.22 -14.31
N GLN A 219 -5.17 -2.63 -15.55
CA GLN A 219 -4.39 -3.68 -16.21
C GLN A 219 -2.92 -3.27 -16.38
N GLN A 220 -2.65 -1.96 -16.40
CA GLN A 220 -1.37 -1.36 -16.69
C GLN A 220 -0.64 -0.81 -15.44
N THR A 221 -1.14 -1.10 -14.23
CA THR A 221 -0.50 -0.74 -12.95
C THR A 221 0.44 -1.83 -12.39
N ALA A 222 1.12 -2.56 -13.28
CA ALA A 222 1.88 -3.79 -13.00
C ALA A 222 1.04 -5.04 -12.65
N PRO A 223 1.57 -6.24 -12.92
CA PRO A 223 1.02 -7.51 -12.45
C PRO A 223 0.93 -7.57 -10.92
N PRO A 224 -0.03 -8.32 -10.34
CA PRO A 224 -0.14 -8.45 -8.89
C PRO A 224 1.05 -9.25 -8.32
N SER A 225 1.58 -8.83 -7.19
CA SER A 225 2.63 -9.56 -6.46
C SER A 225 2.19 -9.83 -5.02
N LEU A 226 2.64 -10.95 -4.43
CA LEU A 226 2.38 -11.26 -3.03
C LEU A 226 3.07 -10.20 -2.17
N LYS A 227 2.31 -9.56 -1.28
CA LYS A 227 2.82 -8.51 -0.40
C LYS A 227 3.09 -9.01 1.01
N SER A 228 2.20 -9.82 1.57
CA SER A 228 2.36 -10.38 2.91
C SER A 228 1.59 -11.69 3.06
N LEU A 229 2.10 -12.56 3.95
CA LEU A 229 1.46 -13.80 4.36
C LEU A 229 1.60 -13.96 5.88
N GLN A 230 0.52 -14.38 6.55
CA GLN A 230 0.54 -14.77 7.95
C GLN A 230 -0.13 -16.14 8.12
N LEU A 231 0.45 -16.99 8.96
CA LEU A 231 -0.13 -18.26 9.39
C LEU A 231 -0.47 -18.15 10.87
N ILE A 232 -1.73 -18.41 11.20
CA ILE A 232 -2.30 -18.24 12.52
C ILE A 232 -2.77 -19.60 13.03
N ASP A 233 -2.39 -20.01 14.24
CA ASP A 233 -2.94 -21.17 14.93
C ASP A 233 -4.40 -20.88 15.31
N ASP A 234 -5.34 -21.71 14.85
CA ASP A 234 -6.78 -21.42 14.97
C ASP A 234 -7.28 -21.55 16.43
N ALA A 235 -6.61 -22.37 17.25
CA ALA A 235 -6.99 -22.60 18.64
C ALA A 235 -6.63 -21.41 19.56
N THR A 236 -5.45 -20.82 19.35
CA THR A 236 -4.90 -19.75 20.20
C THR A 236 -5.01 -18.36 19.58
N GLY A 237 -5.19 -18.27 18.26
CA GLY A 237 -5.10 -17.02 17.51
C GLY A 237 -3.67 -16.49 17.36
N ALA A 238 -2.64 -17.24 17.78
CA ALA A 238 -1.25 -16.82 17.66
C ALA A 238 -0.75 -16.94 16.21
N THR A 239 -0.06 -15.90 15.75
CA THR A 239 0.69 -15.93 14.49
C THR A 239 1.98 -16.72 14.67
N VAL A 240 2.03 -17.90 14.06
CA VAL A 240 3.18 -18.83 14.14
C VAL A 240 4.22 -18.56 13.06
N PHE A 241 3.80 -17.94 11.95
CA PHE A 241 4.65 -17.50 10.87
C PHE A 241 4.13 -16.22 10.24
N ALA A 242 5.02 -15.30 9.91
CA ALA A 242 4.72 -14.11 9.12
C ALA A 242 5.82 -13.86 8.09
N ALA A 243 5.43 -13.41 6.91
CA ALA A 243 6.33 -13.00 5.85
C ALA A 243 5.81 -11.74 5.13
N GLY A 244 6.73 -10.95 4.61
CA GLY A 244 6.39 -9.73 3.89
C GLY A 244 7.52 -9.27 2.97
N TRP A 245 7.14 -8.70 1.84
CA TRP A 245 8.09 -8.12 0.88
C TRP A 245 8.19 -6.62 1.07
N ASP A 246 9.37 -6.13 1.42
CA ASP A 246 9.66 -4.70 1.56
C ASP A 246 10.35 -4.16 0.33
N VAL A 247 9.94 -2.96 -0.10
CA VAL A 247 10.60 -2.27 -1.20
C VAL A 247 11.94 -1.73 -0.70
N VAL A 248 13.03 -2.15 -1.34
CA VAL A 248 14.39 -1.67 -1.07
C VAL A 248 14.72 -0.51 -2.01
N ASP A 249 14.41 -0.69 -3.29
CA ASP A 249 14.58 0.32 -4.33
C ASP A 249 13.57 0.12 -5.47
N ALA A 250 13.70 0.87 -6.56
CA ALA A 250 12.78 0.80 -7.71
C ALA A 250 12.77 -0.55 -8.47
N ARG A 251 13.66 -1.48 -8.12
CA ARG A 251 13.85 -2.76 -8.81
C ARG A 251 13.82 -3.97 -7.88
N HIS A 252 14.09 -3.78 -6.59
CA HIS A 252 14.27 -4.89 -5.67
C HIS A 252 13.36 -4.78 -4.45
N ARG A 253 12.91 -5.94 -4.00
CA ARG A 253 12.28 -6.15 -2.70
C ARG A 253 13.10 -7.12 -1.87
N SER A 254 13.07 -6.97 -0.55
CA SER A 254 13.64 -7.92 0.39
C SER A 254 12.54 -8.69 1.11
N LEU A 255 12.70 -10.01 1.21
CA LEU A 255 11.79 -10.86 1.96
C LEU A 255 12.15 -10.84 3.44
N PHE A 256 11.20 -10.42 4.25
CA PHE A 256 11.21 -10.64 5.69
C PHE A 256 10.47 -11.93 6.04
N ARG A 257 10.98 -12.63 7.05
CA ARG A 257 10.34 -13.82 7.64
C ARG A 257 10.47 -13.76 9.15
N PHE A 258 9.41 -14.18 9.80
CA PHE A 258 9.31 -14.37 11.24
C PHE A 258 8.66 -15.72 11.50
N GLN A 259 9.34 -16.58 12.27
CA GLN A 259 8.85 -17.89 12.68
C GLN A 259 8.81 -17.92 14.20
N ALA A 260 7.62 -17.78 14.80
CA ALA A 260 7.44 -17.90 16.23
C ALA A 260 7.48 -19.36 16.69
N GLN A 261 6.86 -20.26 15.91
CA GLN A 261 6.85 -21.69 16.19
C GLN A 261 6.66 -22.46 14.88
N PRO A 262 7.35 -23.60 14.65
CA PRO A 262 7.07 -24.47 13.50
C PRO A 262 5.61 -24.95 13.46
N LEU A 263 5.08 -25.16 12.26
CA LEU A 263 3.79 -25.81 12.06
C LEU A 263 3.85 -27.26 12.57
N GLN A 264 2.97 -27.60 13.50
CA GLN A 264 2.84 -28.96 14.02
C GLN A 264 1.78 -29.76 13.24
N VAL A 265 2.00 -31.06 13.09
CA VAL A 265 0.99 -31.99 12.56
C VAL A 265 -0.23 -32.08 13.47
N GLY A 266 -1.41 -32.29 12.88
CA GLY A 266 -2.67 -32.45 13.61
C GLY A 266 -3.23 -31.16 14.21
N ARG A 267 -2.59 -30.00 13.98
CA ARG A 267 -3.12 -28.68 14.35
C ARG A 267 -3.77 -27.99 13.14
N ASP A 268 -4.78 -27.19 13.43
CA ASP A 268 -5.50 -26.38 12.46
C ASP A 268 -4.96 -24.95 12.45
N TYR A 269 -4.75 -24.44 11.25
CA TYR A 269 -4.22 -23.10 11.01
C TYR A 269 -5.11 -22.33 10.04
N ARG A 270 -4.94 -21.01 10.06
CA ARG A 270 -5.48 -20.09 9.08
C ARG A 270 -4.34 -19.40 8.36
N ALA A 271 -4.37 -19.42 7.04
CA ALA A 271 -3.52 -18.58 6.21
C ALA A 271 -4.27 -17.29 5.89
N TRP A 272 -3.63 -16.15 6.09
CA TRP A 272 -4.02 -14.84 5.56
C TRP A 272 -2.96 -14.38 4.56
N VAL A 273 -3.37 -13.98 3.37
CA VAL A 273 -2.46 -13.57 2.29
C VAL A 273 -2.98 -12.29 1.64
N ALA A 274 -2.08 -11.34 1.40
CA ALA A 274 -2.38 -10.07 0.76
C ALA A 274 -1.48 -9.80 -0.44
N TRP A 275 -2.03 -9.06 -1.41
CA TRP A 275 -1.38 -8.62 -2.64
C TRP A 275 -1.23 -7.09 -2.66
N ASP A 276 -0.42 -6.57 -3.57
CA ASP A 276 -0.09 -5.14 -3.69
C ASP A 276 -1.15 -4.30 -4.44
N LYS A 277 -2.24 -4.93 -4.92
CA LYS A 277 -3.32 -4.28 -5.66
C LYS A 277 -4.68 -4.96 -5.43
N PRO A 278 -5.81 -4.28 -5.72
CA PRO A 278 -7.14 -4.88 -5.59
C PRO A 278 -7.27 -6.10 -6.51
N MET A 279 -7.78 -7.23 -6.00
CA MET A 279 -7.78 -8.48 -6.75
C MET A 279 -9.14 -8.89 -7.28
N ARG A 280 -10.26 -8.41 -6.71
CA ARG A 280 -11.61 -8.87 -7.07
C ARG A 280 -12.58 -7.75 -7.39
N TRP A 281 -13.56 -8.12 -8.22
CA TRP A 281 -14.79 -7.39 -8.44
C TRP A 281 -15.90 -8.01 -7.59
N ARG A 282 -16.86 -7.20 -7.15
CA ARG A 282 -18.03 -7.70 -6.43
C ARG A 282 -19.33 -7.24 -7.08
N GLU A 283 -20.31 -8.14 -7.09
CA GLU A 283 -21.69 -7.85 -7.45
C GLU A 283 -22.59 -8.25 -6.28
N ASN A 284 -23.42 -7.32 -5.80
CA ASN A 284 -24.30 -7.54 -4.65
C ASN A 284 -23.57 -8.03 -3.38
N GLY A 285 -22.29 -7.64 -3.22
CA GLY A 285 -21.47 -8.03 -2.08
C GLY A 285 -20.72 -9.35 -2.25
N GLU A 286 -20.96 -10.12 -3.31
CA GLU A 286 -20.27 -11.39 -3.58
C GLU A 286 -19.16 -11.21 -4.61
N VAL A 287 -18.07 -11.97 -4.47
CA VAL A 287 -16.99 -12.00 -5.46
C VAL A 287 -17.52 -12.53 -6.79
N ALA A 288 -17.30 -11.75 -7.85
CA ALA A 288 -17.71 -12.06 -9.20
C ALA A 288 -16.58 -11.77 -10.20
N ALA A 289 -16.71 -12.27 -11.42
CA ALA A 289 -15.84 -11.82 -12.49
C ALA A 289 -16.16 -10.37 -12.81
N LEU A 290 -15.13 -9.57 -13.09
CA LEU A 290 -15.32 -8.25 -13.69
C LEU A 290 -16.17 -8.43 -14.98
N PRO A 291 -17.21 -7.61 -15.22
CA PRO A 291 -18.00 -7.69 -16.43
C PRO A 291 -17.13 -7.73 -17.69
N GLY A 292 -17.40 -8.70 -18.56
CA GLY A 292 -16.58 -9.01 -19.74
C GLY A 292 -15.45 -10.03 -19.52
N GLN A 293 -15.15 -10.45 -18.29
CA GLN A 293 -14.17 -11.49 -17.95
C GLN A 293 -14.80 -12.86 -17.66
N SER A 294 -13.97 -13.91 -17.67
CA SER A 294 -14.41 -15.28 -17.38
C SER A 294 -14.53 -15.52 -15.88
N SER A 295 -15.62 -16.15 -15.43
CA SER A 295 -15.84 -16.57 -14.05
C SER A 295 -14.98 -17.76 -13.61
N GLY A 296 -14.41 -18.52 -14.56
CA GLY A 296 -13.62 -19.72 -14.27
C GLY A 296 -12.21 -19.47 -13.72
N LEU A 297 -11.83 -18.22 -13.44
CA LEU A 297 -10.46 -17.82 -13.10
C LEU A 297 -10.33 -17.11 -11.75
N LEU A 298 -11.33 -17.24 -10.86
CA LEU A 298 -11.38 -16.55 -9.57
C LEU A 298 -10.66 -17.29 -8.42
N GLY A 299 -10.26 -18.54 -8.65
CA GLY A 299 -9.62 -19.39 -7.65
C GLY A 299 -8.22 -18.93 -7.24
N ILE A 300 -7.75 -19.48 -6.12
CA ILE A 300 -6.38 -19.33 -5.62
C ILE A 300 -5.72 -20.72 -5.67
N GLU A 301 -4.69 -20.85 -6.49
CA GLU A 301 -3.82 -22.02 -6.53
C GLU A 301 -2.93 -22.00 -5.29
N ARG A 302 -2.91 -23.11 -4.55
CA ARG A 302 -2.26 -23.21 -3.24
C ARG A 302 -1.58 -24.57 -3.11
N THR A 303 -0.31 -24.58 -2.71
CA THR A 303 0.45 -25.81 -2.51
C THR A 303 1.27 -25.74 -1.23
N ILE A 304 1.51 -26.91 -0.64
CA ILE A 304 2.46 -27.11 0.47
C ILE A 304 3.34 -28.28 0.04
N THR A 305 4.64 -28.04 -0.13
CA THR A 305 5.58 -29.04 -0.66
C THR A 305 6.85 -29.09 0.17
N SER A 306 7.56 -30.22 0.12
CA SER A 306 8.92 -30.35 0.65
C SER A 306 9.82 -30.97 -0.41
N ASP A 307 11.07 -30.53 -0.46
CA ASP A 307 12.09 -31.15 -1.32
C ASP A 307 12.55 -32.51 -0.80
N ALA A 308 12.37 -32.76 0.51
CA ALA A 308 12.88 -33.96 1.18
C ALA A 308 11.92 -35.15 1.09
N ALA A 309 10.61 -34.89 1.15
CA ALA A 309 9.59 -35.93 1.24
C ALA A 309 8.21 -35.45 0.76
N GLU A 310 7.32 -36.39 0.48
CA GLU A 310 5.92 -36.09 0.20
C GLU A 310 5.23 -35.58 1.47
N ILE A 311 4.45 -34.51 1.32
CA ILE A 311 3.66 -33.90 2.40
C ILE A 311 2.20 -33.86 1.97
N THR A 312 1.31 -34.28 2.86
CA THR A 312 -0.13 -34.14 2.70
C THR A 312 -0.61 -32.89 3.45
N GLY A 313 -1.14 -31.90 2.73
CA GLY A 313 -1.85 -30.77 3.31
C GLY A 313 -3.35 -30.89 3.07
N GLN A 314 -4.17 -30.48 4.05
CA GLN A 314 -5.60 -30.25 3.87
C GLN A 314 -5.82 -28.75 3.77
N LEU A 315 -6.39 -28.28 2.66
CA LEU A 315 -6.64 -26.86 2.40
C LEU A 315 -8.16 -26.62 2.32
N GLY A 316 -8.67 -25.69 3.12
CA GLY A 316 -10.05 -25.22 3.07
C GLY A 316 -10.34 -24.33 1.85
N GLU A 317 -11.58 -23.89 1.69
CA GLU A 317 -11.93 -22.94 0.62
C GLU A 317 -11.45 -21.52 0.98
N PRO A 318 -10.92 -20.74 0.01
CA PRO A 318 -10.49 -19.38 0.24
C PRO A 318 -11.66 -18.40 0.26
N SER A 319 -11.57 -17.41 1.15
CA SER A 319 -12.51 -16.30 1.29
C SER A 319 -11.80 -14.97 1.06
N TRP A 320 -12.35 -14.11 0.21
CA TRP A 320 -11.82 -12.75 -0.02
C TRP A 320 -12.35 -11.77 1.01
N LEU A 321 -11.46 -10.92 1.52
CA LEU A 321 -11.73 -10.02 2.64
C LEU A 321 -12.09 -8.62 2.15
N ASP A 322 -13.23 -8.11 2.60
CA ASP A 322 -13.77 -6.81 2.19
C ASP A 322 -14.02 -5.81 3.32
N THR A 323 -13.61 -6.17 4.54
CA THR A 323 -13.61 -5.28 5.70
C THR A 323 -12.18 -4.86 6.04
N ALA A 324 -12.01 -3.62 6.53
CA ALA A 324 -10.70 -3.15 6.97
C ALA A 324 -10.27 -3.88 8.25
N GLY A 325 -8.96 -4.01 8.48
CA GLY A 325 -8.44 -4.54 9.74
C GLY A 325 -7.20 -5.43 9.63
N GLY A 326 -6.65 -5.60 8.42
CA GLY A 326 -5.46 -6.40 8.15
C GLY A 326 -5.58 -7.85 8.63
N ALA A 327 -4.44 -8.53 8.75
CA ALA A 327 -4.43 -9.91 9.23
C ALA A 327 -5.02 -10.05 10.64
N PRO A 328 -5.82 -11.09 10.92
CA PRO A 328 -6.14 -12.20 10.02
C PRO A 328 -7.44 -12.03 9.21
N GLY A 329 -8.30 -11.04 9.50
CA GLY A 329 -9.69 -11.03 9.03
C GLY A 329 -10.09 -9.84 8.13
N GLY A 330 -9.17 -8.94 7.82
CA GLY A 330 -9.42 -7.77 6.97
C GLY A 330 -8.44 -7.67 5.80
N TYR A 331 -8.75 -6.76 4.88
CA TYR A 331 -7.85 -6.41 3.79
C TYR A 331 -6.64 -5.59 4.26
N LEU A 332 -5.57 -5.57 3.48
CA LEU A 332 -4.33 -4.85 3.81
C LEU A 332 -4.45 -3.36 3.50
N ARG A 333 -4.78 -3.00 2.25
CA ARG A 333 -4.89 -1.60 1.81
C ARG A 333 -6.17 -1.32 1.01
N TYR A 334 -6.53 -2.23 0.13
CA TYR A 334 -7.70 -2.12 -0.73
C TYR A 334 -8.68 -3.25 -0.45
N ARG A 335 -9.97 -2.96 -0.52
CA ARG A 335 -11.00 -4.00 -0.51
C ARG A 335 -10.63 -5.10 -1.51
N ASP A 336 -10.70 -6.36 -1.07
CA ASP A 336 -10.36 -7.53 -1.87
C ASP A 336 -8.90 -7.60 -2.34
N ASP A 337 -7.96 -7.00 -1.62
CA ASP A 337 -6.52 -7.26 -1.82
C ASP A 337 -5.96 -8.35 -0.91
N ALA A 338 -6.81 -8.98 -0.08
CA ALA A 338 -6.43 -10.08 0.78
C ALA A 338 -7.48 -11.20 0.81
N ALA A 339 -7.02 -12.41 1.10
CA ALA A 339 -7.84 -13.59 1.27
C ALA A 339 -7.36 -14.44 2.46
N GLU A 340 -8.28 -15.21 3.04
CA GLU A 340 -7.99 -16.19 4.08
C GLU A 340 -8.46 -17.59 3.71
N TRP A 341 -7.82 -18.63 4.23
CA TRP A 341 -8.32 -20.01 4.22
C TRP A 341 -7.79 -20.81 5.39
N SER A 342 -8.54 -21.82 5.83
CA SER A 342 -8.05 -22.80 6.79
C SER A 342 -7.12 -23.81 6.12
N PHE A 343 -6.17 -24.36 6.87
CA PHE A 343 -5.40 -25.52 6.46
C PHE A 343 -4.85 -26.31 7.65
N SER A 344 -4.46 -27.55 7.42
CA SER A 344 -3.75 -28.37 8.41
C SER A 344 -2.79 -29.35 7.75
N LEU A 345 -1.83 -29.85 8.53
CA LEU A 345 -0.95 -30.97 8.19
C LEU A 345 -1.44 -32.19 8.96
N PRO A 346 -2.23 -33.12 8.37
CA PRO A 346 -2.80 -34.22 9.14
C PRO A 346 -1.73 -35.11 9.77
N ALA A 347 -1.99 -35.63 10.98
CA ALA A 347 -1.11 -36.59 11.66
C ALA A 347 -1.22 -38.02 11.08
N ASN A 348 -1.04 -38.15 9.77
CA ASN A 348 -1.02 -39.42 9.05
C ASN A 348 0.42 -40.00 8.98
N GLU A 349 0.55 -41.27 8.60
CA GLU A 349 1.85 -41.94 8.52
C GLU A 349 2.87 -41.21 7.62
N THR A 350 2.40 -40.64 6.50
CA THR A 350 3.24 -39.88 5.56
C THR A 350 3.86 -38.64 6.22
N ASN A 351 3.03 -37.78 6.82
CA ASN A 351 3.50 -36.54 7.45
C ASN A 351 4.33 -36.82 8.70
N LEU A 352 3.95 -37.80 9.52
CA LEU A 352 4.71 -38.19 10.70
C LEU A 352 6.12 -38.67 10.32
N ALA A 353 6.26 -39.42 9.23
CA ALA A 353 7.57 -39.86 8.74
C ALA A 353 8.38 -38.71 8.10
N ALA A 354 7.70 -37.82 7.37
CA ALA A 354 8.34 -36.73 6.63
C ALA A 354 8.80 -35.55 7.52
N LEU A 355 8.12 -35.31 8.64
CA LEU A 355 8.34 -34.14 9.50
C LEU A 355 9.05 -34.49 10.82
N GLN A 356 9.96 -35.47 10.80
CA GLN A 356 10.78 -35.79 11.99
C GLN A 356 11.80 -34.65 12.24
N GLY A 357 11.74 -34.04 13.43
CA GLY A 357 12.46 -32.80 13.72
C GLY A 357 11.88 -31.60 12.95
N ILE A 358 12.68 -30.56 12.74
CA ILE A 358 12.26 -29.36 12.00
C ILE A 358 12.58 -29.53 10.52
N VAL A 359 11.57 -29.39 9.67
CA VAL A 359 11.65 -29.52 8.21
C VAL A 359 11.10 -28.26 7.56
N ASP A 360 11.82 -27.75 6.57
CA ASP A 360 11.38 -26.63 5.75
C ASP A 360 10.37 -27.08 4.69
N LEU A 361 9.24 -26.39 4.63
CA LEU A 361 8.18 -26.54 3.64
C LEU A 361 8.09 -25.29 2.78
N THR A 362 7.89 -25.48 1.48
CA THR A 362 7.60 -24.40 0.53
C THR A 362 6.09 -24.21 0.41
N LEU A 363 5.65 -22.97 0.58
CA LEU A 363 4.27 -22.56 0.37
C LEU A 363 4.15 -21.95 -1.02
N GLY A 364 3.31 -22.55 -1.87
CA GLY A 364 3.00 -22.01 -3.20
C GLY A 364 1.69 -21.24 -3.19
N VAL A 365 1.69 -20.00 -3.71
CA VAL A 365 0.46 -19.20 -3.90
C VAL A 365 0.42 -18.63 -5.31
N GLY A 366 -0.61 -19.01 -6.08
CA GLY A 366 -0.86 -18.49 -7.42
C GLY A 366 -2.27 -17.94 -7.54
N VAL A 367 -2.42 -16.77 -8.15
CA VAL A 367 -3.74 -16.15 -8.31
C VAL A 367 -3.80 -15.34 -9.60
N ARG A 368 -5.00 -15.17 -10.14
CA ARG A 368 -5.26 -14.18 -11.19
C ARG A 368 -6.02 -13.00 -10.64
N ASP A 369 -5.71 -11.81 -11.11
CA ASP A 369 -6.42 -10.59 -10.72
C ASP A 369 -7.75 -10.38 -11.48
N LEU A 370 -8.41 -9.24 -11.24
CA LEU A 370 -9.73 -8.94 -11.82
C LEU A 370 -9.73 -8.84 -13.36
N VAL A 371 -8.57 -8.66 -14.02
CA VAL A 371 -8.41 -8.71 -15.49
C VAL A 371 -7.67 -9.97 -15.97
N SER A 372 -7.60 -10.98 -15.11
CA SER A 372 -7.02 -12.30 -15.38
C SER A 372 -5.49 -12.30 -15.62
N ILE A 373 -4.75 -11.29 -15.16
CA ILE A 373 -3.27 -11.32 -15.10
C ILE A 373 -2.88 -12.23 -13.93
N GLN A 374 -1.95 -13.15 -14.19
CA GLN A 374 -1.41 -14.05 -13.19
C GLN A 374 -0.48 -13.29 -12.23
N SER A 375 -0.42 -13.72 -10.98
CA SER A 375 0.56 -13.23 -10.01
C SER A 375 1.98 -13.43 -10.50
N ASP A 376 2.84 -12.48 -10.12
CA ASP A 376 4.27 -12.64 -10.21
C ASP A 376 4.72 -13.84 -9.36
N ALA A 377 5.61 -14.67 -9.91
CA ALA A 377 6.12 -15.85 -9.24
C ALA A 377 7.36 -15.58 -8.37
N ASP A 378 8.00 -14.41 -8.53
CA ASP A 378 9.12 -13.99 -7.69
C ASP A 378 9.04 -12.50 -7.33
N PRO A 379 8.34 -12.15 -6.24
CA PRO A 379 8.17 -10.75 -5.85
C PRO A 379 9.47 -10.03 -5.46
N ALA A 380 10.63 -10.71 -5.42
CA ALA A 380 11.92 -10.10 -5.14
C ALA A 380 12.29 -9.01 -6.16
N THR A 381 11.79 -9.09 -7.40
CA THR A 381 11.95 -8.04 -8.38
C THR A 381 10.68 -7.20 -8.50
N VAL A 382 10.84 -5.89 -8.68
CA VAL A 382 9.72 -4.98 -8.88
C VAL A 382 9.35 -4.96 -10.36
N ALA A 383 8.18 -5.50 -10.68
CA ALA A 383 7.60 -5.44 -12.00
C ALA A 383 7.46 -4.00 -12.49
N ARG A 384 8.07 -3.70 -13.64
CA ARG A 384 8.07 -2.37 -14.26
C ARG A 384 7.93 -2.45 -15.77
N TRP A 385 7.40 -1.38 -16.37
CA TRP A 385 7.35 -1.26 -17.82
C TRP A 385 8.73 -0.90 -18.36
N GLN A 386 9.25 -1.68 -19.29
CA GLN A 386 10.55 -1.44 -19.90
C GLN A 386 10.58 -2.02 -21.32
N ASN A 387 10.98 -1.20 -22.31
CA ASN A 387 11.14 -1.60 -23.71
C ASN A 387 9.90 -2.34 -24.28
N GLY A 388 8.70 -1.78 -24.08
CA GLY A 388 7.47 -2.34 -24.64
C GLY A 388 6.87 -3.54 -23.91
N ALA A 389 7.35 -3.89 -22.72
CA ALA A 389 6.78 -5.00 -21.95
C ALA A 389 7.09 -4.92 -20.45
N TRP A 390 6.61 -5.90 -19.69
CA TRP A 390 6.97 -6.04 -18.28
C TRP A 390 8.38 -6.62 -18.13
N SER A 391 9.14 -6.08 -17.19
CA SER A 391 10.41 -6.64 -16.70
C SER A 391 10.32 -6.81 -15.19
N GLY A 392 10.94 -7.87 -14.66
CA GLY A 392 10.72 -8.29 -13.27
C GLY A 392 9.29 -8.81 -13.07
N TYR A 393 8.77 -9.54 -14.05
CA TYR A 393 7.51 -10.28 -13.94
C TYR A 393 7.74 -11.72 -14.36
N GLU A 394 7.95 -12.58 -13.37
CA GLU A 394 8.56 -13.88 -13.54
C GLU A 394 7.50 -14.99 -13.66
N ALA A 395 7.79 -15.96 -14.52
CA ALA A 395 7.07 -17.22 -14.54
C ALA A 395 7.51 -18.13 -13.39
N ALA A 396 6.69 -19.13 -13.02
CA ALA A 396 7.01 -20.12 -11.99
C ALA A 396 8.33 -20.90 -12.21
N ILE A 397 8.87 -20.90 -13.43
CA ILE A 397 10.15 -21.50 -13.79
C ILE A 397 11.33 -20.50 -13.75
N GLY A 398 11.12 -19.30 -13.19
CA GLY A 398 12.12 -18.23 -13.07
C GLY A 398 12.43 -17.47 -14.36
N LEU A 399 11.58 -17.58 -15.39
CA LEU A 399 11.76 -16.83 -16.63
C LEU A 399 11.12 -15.44 -16.52
N ASP A 400 11.94 -14.39 -16.62
CA ASP A 400 11.50 -13.02 -16.93
C ASP A 400 11.34 -12.86 -18.45
N GLY A 401 10.42 -11.99 -18.87
CA GLY A 401 10.20 -11.63 -20.27
C GLY A 401 9.12 -12.43 -21.01
N GLY A 402 8.42 -13.35 -20.31
CA GLY A 402 7.30 -14.12 -20.87
C GLY A 402 5.93 -13.45 -20.73
N ASP A 403 5.81 -12.46 -19.84
CA ASP A 403 4.55 -11.78 -19.49
C ASP A 403 3.45 -12.75 -19.00
N THR A 404 3.84 -13.87 -18.39
CA THR A 404 2.91 -14.96 -18.02
C THR A 404 2.61 -15.09 -16.53
N GLY A 405 3.54 -14.71 -15.64
CA GLY A 405 3.41 -14.94 -14.20
C GLY A 405 3.42 -16.41 -13.80
N GLY A 406 3.13 -16.69 -12.54
CA GLY A 406 3.03 -18.05 -12.02
C GLY A 406 2.54 -18.16 -10.58
N VAL A 407 2.86 -19.31 -9.99
CA VAL A 407 2.72 -19.56 -8.55
C VAL A 407 3.99 -19.05 -7.89
N ASP A 408 3.86 -18.18 -6.91
CA ASP A 408 4.96 -17.75 -6.03
C ASP A 408 5.33 -18.92 -5.12
N THR A 409 6.59 -19.37 -5.19
CA THR A 409 7.17 -20.42 -4.34
C THR A 409 8.35 -19.93 -3.51
N THR A 410 8.44 -18.62 -3.30
CA THR A 410 9.54 -17.97 -2.56
C THR A 410 9.39 -18.08 -1.04
N LEU A 411 8.24 -18.51 -0.53
CA LEU A 411 7.94 -18.59 0.89
C LEU A 411 8.29 -19.98 1.44
N THR A 412 9.13 -20.01 2.49
CA THR A 412 9.49 -21.23 3.23
C THR A 412 9.09 -21.09 4.68
N VAL A 413 8.45 -22.12 5.24
CA VAL A 413 8.00 -22.20 6.63
C VAL A 413 8.51 -23.49 7.28
N GLN A 414 8.80 -23.46 8.57
CA GLN A 414 9.21 -24.65 9.32
C GLN A 414 7.99 -25.45 9.77
N ALA A 415 8.09 -26.78 9.72
CA ALA A 415 7.10 -27.71 10.22
C ALA A 415 7.74 -28.90 10.95
N THR A 416 6.98 -29.55 11.85
CA THR A 416 7.44 -30.69 12.65
C THR A 416 6.29 -31.64 13.05
N ALA A 417 6.64 -32.88 13.32
CA ALA A 417 5.80 -33.86 13.99
C ALA A 417 5.96 -33.86 15.51
N ASP A 418 6.95 -33.13 16.05
CA ASP A 418 7.17 -33.00 17.49
C ASP A 418 6.04 -32.15 18.11
N ASP A 419 5.58 -32.54 19.29
CA ASP A 419 4.62 -31.75 20.07
C ASP A 419 5.38 -30.63 20.79
N LEU A 420 5.16 -29.39 20.32
CA LEU A 420 5.74 -28.17 20.87
C LEU A 420 4.79 -27.47 21.84
N GLY A 421 3.61 -28.05 22.12
CA GLY A 421 2.56 -27.40 22.89
C GLY A 421 1.88 -26.27 22.13
N ASP A 422 1.20 -25.41 22.87
CA ASP A 422 0.56 -24.23 22.29
C ASP A 422 1.59 -23.14 21.96
N PRO A 423 1.41 -22.37 20.87
CA PRO A 423 2.24 -21.21 20.60
C PRO A 423 2.08 -20.14 21.69
N PHE A 424 3.10 -19.30 21.83
CA PHE A 424 3.07 -18.16 22.75
C PHE A 424 1.84 -17.28 22.46
N VAL A 425 1.23 -16.73 23.51
CA VAL A 425 0.15 -15.74 23.46
C VAL A 425 0.46 -14.63 24.45
N LEU A 426 -0.07 -13.43 24.20
CA LEU A 426 0.21 -12.30 25.07
C LEU A 426 -0.44 -12.47 26.46
N ALA A 427 0.32 -12.07 27.46
CA ALA A 427 -0.11 -12.01 28.86
C ALA A 427 0.18 -10.61 29.42
N PRO A 428 -0.38 -10.24 30.58
CA PRO A 428 -0.10 -8.94 31.19
C PRO A 428 1.39 -8.64 31.39
N GLY A 429 2.22 -9.67 31.61
CA GLY A 429 3.67 -9.58 31.70
C GLY A 429 4.40 -9.12 30.42
N THR A 430 3.72 -9.05 29.28
CA THR A 430 4.25 -8.38 28.08
C THR A 430 4.39 -6.87 28.28
N SER A 431 3.71 -6.29 29.28
CA SER A 431 3.92 -4.90 29.69
C SER A 431 5.39 -4.68 30.07
N ALA A 432 6.10 -3.89 29.27
CA ALA A 432 7.53 -3.65 29.42
C ALA A 432 7.99 -2.50 28.53
N ALA A 433 9.22 -2.05 28.76
CA ALA A 433 10.01 -1.34 27.76
C ALA A 433 10.62 -2.36 26.79
N TRP A 434 10.53 -2.08 25.50
CA TRP A 434 11.03 -2.90 24.41
C TRP A 434 11.89 -2.04 23.50
N PHE A 435 12.90 -2.63 22.88
CA PHE A 435 13.76 -1.92 21.93
C PHE A 435 14.33 -2.89 20.89
N ASP A 436 14.90 -2.33 19.83
CA ASP A 436 15.76 -3.08 18.93
C ASP A 436 17.21 -2.79 19.33
N ILE A 437 18.01 -3.81 19.62
CA ILE A 437 19.41 -3.63 20.01
C ILE A 437 20.25 -2.88 18.97
N GLU A 438 19.91 -3.02 17.67
CA GLU A 438 20.57 -2.31 16.57
C GLU A 438 20.14 -0.83 16.50
N ARG A 439 19.13 -0.44 17.30
CA ARG A 439 18.55 0.91 17.34
C ARG A 439 18.48 1.47 18.75
N SER A 440 19.42 1.06 19.61
CA SER A 440 19.54 1.56 20.98
C SER A 440 19.55 3.09 21.03
N GLY A 441 18.63 3.68 21.79
CA GLY A 441 18.38 5.13 21.85
C GLY A 441 16.98 5.54 21.39
N GLU A 442 16.23 4.62 20.79
CA GLU A 442 14.78 4.67 20.58
C GLU A 442 14.13 3.36 21.05
N GLY A 443 12.81 3.36 21.23
CA GLY A 443 12.11 2.16 21.70
C GLY A 443 10.65 2.41 22.07
N PHE A 444 10.07 1.42 22.74
CA PHE A 444 8.65 1.36 23.03
C PHE A 444 8.41 1.11 24.51
N LEU A 445 7.34 1.69 25.03
CA LEU A 445 6.70 1.26 26.26
C LEU A 445 5.36 0.66 25.88
N VAL A 446 5.15 -0.59 26.24
CA VAL A 446 3.89 -1.31 26.01
C VAL A 446 3.22 -1.53 27.36
N GLU A 447 1.94 -1.20 27.44
CA GLU A 447 1.09 -1.48 28.59
C GLU A 447 -0.06 -2.38 28.14
N MET A 448 -0.16 -3.57 28.73
CA MET A 448 -1.30 -4.48 28.58
C MET A 448 -2.39 -4.05 29.55
N LEU A 449 -3.58 -3.79 29.03
CA LEU A 449 -4.74 -3.35 29.79
C LEU A 449 -5.80 -4.44 29.81
N ALA A 450 -6.75 -4.33 30.74
CA ALA A 450 -7.94 -5.17 30.76
C ALA A 450 -8.73 -5.08 29.44
N ASP A 451 -9.59 -6.08 29.22
CA ASP A 451 -10.48 -6.18 28.05
C ASP A 451 -9.75 -6.30 26.71
N GLN A 452 -8.59 -6.97 26.67
CA GLN A 452 -7.80 -7.20 25.45
C GLN A 452 -7.37 -5.90 24.76
N ARG A 453 -7.07 -4.86 25.54
CA ARG A 453 -6.53 -3.59 25.03
C ARG A 453 -5.08 -3.42 25.39
N ALA A 454 -4.39 -2.61 24.61
CA ALA A 454 -3.03 -2.19 24.93
C ALA A 454 -2.81 -0.73 24.55
N VAL A 455 -1.81 -0.12 25.19
CA VAL A 455 -1.28 1.19 24.82
C VAL A 455 0.20 1.05 24.51
N MET A 456 0.63 1.74 23.46
CA MET A 456 2.03 1.86 23.09
C MET A 456 2.44 3.34 23.15
N TYR A 457 3.63 3.58 23.68
CA TYR A 457 4.37 4.83 23.56
C TYR A 457 5.66 4.55 22.81
N TRP A 458 5.84 5.13 21.63
CA TRP A 458 7.07 5.02 20.86
C TRP A 458 7.86 6.32 20.98
N PHE A 459 9.05 6.27 21.57
CA PHE A 459 9.98 7.39 21.61
C PHE A 459 11.06 7.20 20.55
N THR A 460 11.30 8.24 19.76
CA THR A 460 12.25 8.23 18.63
C THR A 460 12.69 9.67 18.33
N TYR A 461 13.04 9.95 17.10
CA TYR A 461 13.49 11.23 16.58
C TYR A 461 12.72 11.56 15.30
N ASP A 462 12.77 12.81 14.87
CA ASP A 462 12.31 13.23 13.55
C ASP A 462 13.46 13.14 12.52
N THR A 463 13.18 13.54 11.28
CA THR A 463 14.18 13.54 10.20
C THR A 463 15.25 14.63 10.34
N GLU A 464 15.07 15.60 11.25
CA GLU A 464 16.05 16.64 11.59
C GLU A 464 16.88 16.27 12.84
N GLY A 465 16.56 15.14 13.48
CA GLY A 465 17.21 14.63 14.68
C GLY A 465 16.72 15.24 15.99
N LYS A 466 15.56 15.92 15.98
CA LYS A 466 14.89 16.33 17.22
C LYS A 466 14.14 15.15 17.80
N GLN A 467 13.94 15.13 19.12
CA GLN A 467 13.14 14.09 19.77
C GLN A 467 11.70 14.12 19.24
N ASP A 468 11.15 12.94 19.03
CA ASP A 468 9.77 12.74 18.62
C ASP A 468 9.15 11.57 19.40
N TRP A 469 7.83 11.52 19.47
CA TRP A 469 7.12 10.43 20.11
C TRP A 469 5.70 10.27 19.58
N TYR A 470 5.24 9.02 19.61
CA TYR A 470 3.93 8.62 19.14
C TYR A 470 3.22 7.79 20.19
N THR A 471 1.89 7.88 20.22
CA THR A 471 1.05 7.06 21.09
C THR A 471 0.07 6.27 20.26
N ALA A 472 -0.28 5.07 20.69
CA ALA A 472 -1.33 4.31 20.04
C ALA A 472 -2.13 3.48 21.05
N VAL A 473 -3.43 3.35 20.79
CA VAL A 473 -4.33 2.44 21.52
C VAL A 473 -4.76 1.35 20.56
N GLY A 474 -4.66 0.11 21.00
CA GLY A 474 -4.87 -1.05 20.14
C GLY A 474 -5.49 -2.21 20.90
N GLU A 475 -5.58 -3.33 20.19
CA GLU A 475 -6.17 -4.56 20.69
C GLU A 475 -5.20 -5.75 20.64
N VAL A 476 -5.43 -6.68 21.55
CA VAL A 476 -4.70 -7.94 21.68
C VAL A 476 -5.34 -9.00 20.78
N ARG A 477 -4.54 -9.66 19.95
CA ARG A 477 -4.95 -10.78 19.09
C ARG A 477 -3.94 -11.91 19.18
N GLY A 478 -4.17 -12.90 20.05
CA GLY A 478 -3.21 -14.01 20.27
C GLY A 478 -1.87 -13.49 20.78
N ASN A 479 -0.79 -13.65 20.00
CA ASN A 479 0.54 -13.08 20.27
C ASN A 479 0.80 -11.71 19.62
N ARG A 480 -0.25 -11.01 19.19
CA ARG A 480 -0.13 -9.73 18.47
C ARG A 480 -0.80 -8.59 19.21
N LEU A 481 -0.19 -7.40 19.07
CA LEU A 481 -0.86 -6.14 19.30
C LEU A 481 -1.10 -5.44 17.97
N VAL A 482 -2.33 -4.97 17.74
CA VAL A 482 -2.71 -4.25 16.53
C VAL A 482 -3.13 -2.84 16.89
N PHE A 483 -2.37 -1.86 16.39
CA PHE A 483 -2.59 -0.43 16.59
C PHE A 483 -3.01 0.20 15.25
N PRO A 484 -4.31 0.30 14.96
CA PRO A 484 -4.80 0.79 13.67
C PRO A 484 -4.52 2.28 13.46
N GLU A 485 -4.41 3.03 14.55
CA GLU A 485 -4.12 4.46 14.54
C GLU A 485 -2.94 4.76 15.45
N MET A 486 -1.85 5.24 14.84
CA MET A 486 -0.72 5.83 15.53
C MET A 486 -0.90 7.34 15.55
N ILE A 487 -0.86 7.92 16.75
CA ILE A 487 -1.20 9.32 17.01
C ILE A 487 0.06 10.13 17.26
N LEU A 488 0.17 11.22 16.52
CA LEU A 488 1.11 12.30 16.75
C LEU A 488 0.41 13.41 17.55
N VAL A 489 1.01 13.83 18.66
CA VAL A 489 0.51 14.94 19.47
C VAL A 489 1.37 16.18 19.24
N SER A 490 0.76 17.35 19.09
CA SER A 490 1.48 18.61 18.83
C SER A 490 0.73 19.81 19.42
N GLY A 491 1.38 20.97 19.46
CA GLY A 491 0.77 22.24 19.89
C GLY A 491 0.88 22.55 21.39
N GLY A 492 1.42 21.63 22.19
CA GLY A 492 1.79 21.91 23.59
C GLY A 492 3.09 22.72 23.71
N GLU A 493 3.33 23.27 24.90
CA GLU A 493 4.57 23.99 25.27
C GLU A 493 4.90 23.70 26.74
N PHE A 494 6.17 23.72 27.13
CA PHE A 494 6.56 23.43 28.51
C PHE A 494 6.21 24.58 29.48
N GLY A 495 5.74 24.20 30.68
CA GLY A 495 5.64 25.10 31.83
C GLY A 495 4.29 25.81 31.97
N PRO A 496 4.20 26.86 32.82
CA PRO A 496 2.92 27.45 33.24
C PRO A 496 2.06 28.08 32.11
N GLY A 497 2.62 28.23 30.91
CA GLY A 497 1.92 28.71 29.72
C GLY A 497 1.12 27.65 28.96
N PHE A 498 1.26 26.37 29.36
CA PHE A 498 0.58 25.25 28.71
C PHE A 498 -0.91 25.51 28.54
N ASP A 499 -1.39 25.34 27.31
CA ASP A 499 -2.78 25.51 26.93
C ASP A 499 -3.30 24.21 26.29
N PRO A 500 -4.11 23.40 27.00
CA PRO A 500 -4.61 22.14 26.47
C PRO A 500 -5.50 22.31 25.23
N GLU A 501 -6.06 23.51 25.00
CA GLU A 501 -6.87 23.78 23.81
C GLU A 501 -6.04 23.88 22.52
N LYS A 502 -4.72 24.13 22.64
CA LYS A 502 -3.80 24.14 21.49
C LYS A 502 -3.33 22.75 21.08
N VAL A 503 -3.55 21.75 21.92
CA VAL A 503 -3.07 20.38 21.68
C VAL A 503 -3.88 19.72 20.59
N THR A 504 -3.20 19.34 19.51
CA THR A 504 -3.78 18.58 18.40
C THR A 504 -3.29 17.13 18.42
N ARG A 505 -4.19 16.21 18.07
CA ARG A 505 -3.92 14.77 17.95
C ARG A 505 -4.23 14.35 16.52
N SER A 506 -3.20 13.91 15.80
CA SER A 506 -3.31 13.57 14.38
C SER A 506 -2.98 12.10 14.19
N VAL A 507 -3.84 11.37 13.49
CA VAL A 507 -3.52 10.02 13.00
C VAL A 507 -2.47 10.16 11.91
N ILE A 508 -1.34 9.48 12.08
CA ILE A 508 -0.22 9.55 11.14
C ILE A 508 0.16 8.21 10.54
N GLY A 509 -0.48 7.12 10.95
CA GLY A 509 -0.16 5.78 10.48
C GLY A 509 -0.68 4.69 11.40
N SER A 510 0.00 3.55 11.42
CA SER A 510 -0.38 2.35 12.18
C SER A 510 0.84 1.53 12.59
N ALA A 511 0.70 0.68 13.61
CA ALA A 511 1.73 -0.25 14.04
C ALA A 511 1.14 -1.62 14.39
N SER A 512 1.96 -2.67 14.30
CA SER A 512 1.61 -3.97 14.89
C SER A 512 2.84 -4.65 15.45
N PHE A 513 2.65 -5.41 16.51
CA PHE A 513 3.70 -6.16 17.15
C PHE A 513 3.32 -7.64 17.14
N THR A 514 4.30 -8.53 17.00
CA THR A 514 4.12 -9.99 17.07
C THR A 514 5.24 -10.59 17.89
N TRP A 515 4.90 -11.32 18.95
CA TRP A 515 5.89 -11.94 19.84
C TRP A 515 6.08 -13.44 19.57
N SER A 516 7.33 -13.87 19.63
CA SER A 516 7.70 -15.30 19.61
C SER A 516 7.85 -15.88 21.02
N GLY A 517 7.97 -15.01 22.03
CA GLY A 517 8.08 -15.39 23.42
C GLY A 517 8.23 -14.16 24.32
N CYS A 518 8.63 -14.40 25.57
CA CYS A 518 8.71 -13.35 26.58
C CYS A 518 9.78 -12.28 26.34
N ASP A 519 10.82 -12.59 25.59
CA ASP A 519 11.95 -11.66 25.38
C ASP A 519 12.19 -11.35 23.90
N SER A 520 11.31 -11.82 23.00
CA SER A 520 11.54 -11.72 21.56
C SER A 520 10.26 -11.47 20.76
N GLY A 521 10.38 -10.62 19.75
CA GLY A 521 9.31 -10.36 18.79
C GLY A 521 9.75 -9.44 17.66
N VAL A 522 8.77 -8.94 16.92
CA VAL A 522 8.95 -7.95 15.85
C VAL A 522 7.84 -6.91 15.90
N MET A 523 8.18 -5.68 15.57
CA MET A 523 7.24 -4.61 15.26
C MET A 523 7.29 -4.28 13.77
N ASP A 524 6.11 -4.11 13.19
CA ASP A 524 5.87 -3.49 11.88
C ASP A 524 5.22 -2.13 12.07
N TRP A 525 5.62 -1.13 11.30
CA TRP A 525 5.01 0.20 11.34
C TRP A 525 4.91 0.84 9.97
N VAL A 526 3.90 1.71 9.83
CA VAL A 526 3.65 2.54 8.66
C VAL A 526 3.30 3.95 9.13
N ILE A 527 3.88 4.97 8.50
CA ILE A 527 3.59 6.39 8.68
C ILE A 527 3.25 7.00 7.32
N ASP A 528 2.02 7.47 7.17
CA ASP A 528 1.43 7.99 5.93
C ASP A 528 0.89 9.43 6.04
N GLY A 529 0.98 10.07 7.22
CA GLY A 529 0.29 11.33 7.54
C GLY A 529 0.93 12.66 7.13
N ASP A 530 2.21 12.74 6.75
CA ASP A 530 2.94 14.03 6.68
C ASP A 530 2.99 14.69 5.29
N SER A 531 2.00 14.48 4.41
CA SER A 531 2.01 14.97 2.99
C SER A 531 3.24 14.54 2.15
N GLY A 532 4.13 13.74 2.73
CA GLY A 532 5.35 13.20 2.14
C GLY A 532 5.19 11.74 1.70
N PRO A 533 6.29 11.11 1.25
CA PRO A 533 6.27 9.70 0.87
C PRO A 533 5.91 8.81 2.07
N LEU A 534 5.18 7.73 1.79
CA LEU A 534 4.91 6.65 2.73
C LEU A 534 6.22 6.16 3.37
N ARG A 535 6.30 6.19 4.69
CA ARG A 535 7.40 5.62 5.46
C ARG A 535 6.92 4.34 6.12
N GLN A 536 7.72 3.29 6.07
CA GLN A 536 7.40 2.02 6.72
C GLN A 536 8.70 1.36 7.17
N GLY A 537 8.62 0.47 8.15
CA GLY A 537 9.77 -0.27 8.61
C GLY A 537 9.41 -1.40 9.57
N ARG A 538 10.45 -2.15 9.97
CA ARG A 538 10.38 -3.16 11.01
C ARG A 538 11.49 -2.96 12.03
N MET A 539 11.22 -3.40 13.26
CA MET A 539 12.18 -3.42 14.36
C MET A 539 12.08 -4.74 15.10
N LYS A 540 13.22 -5.31 15.48
CA LYS A 540 13.25 -6.44 16.42
C LYS A 540 12.83 -5.95 17.79
N LEU A 541 12.27 -6.86 18.59
CA LEU A 541 11.87 -6.57 19.95
C LEU A 541 12.69 -7.42 20.91
N ASP A 542 13.56 -6.75 21.65
CA ASP A 542 14.24 -7.26 22.83
C ASP A 542 13.59 -6.63 24.07
N ARG A 543 13.26 -7.46 25.07
CA ARG A 543 12.66 -6.98 26.31
C ARG A 543 13.72 -6.29 27.15
N LEU A 544 13.46 -5.04 27.54
CA LEU A 544 14.37 -4.25 28.37
C LEU A 544 14.00 -4.29 29.85
N THR A 545 12.71 -4.39 30.18
CA THR A 545 12.24 -4.37 31.58
C THR A 545 11.28 -5.50 31.92
N ASN A 546 11.30 -5.90 33.19
CA ASN A 546 10.29 -6.75 33.80
C ASN A 546 9.47 -5.91 34.79
N VAL A 547 8.17 -5.78 34.53
CA VAL A 547 7.26 -5.10 35.45
C VAL A 547 6.95 -6.03 36.63
N MET A 548 7.13 -5.52 37.84
CA MET A 548 6.89 -6.27 39.07
C MET A 548 5.46 -6.83 39.12
N ALA A 549 5.34 -8.06 39.64
CA ALA A 549 4.09 -8.78 39.82
C ALA A 549 3.34 -9.16 38.53
N LEU A 550 3.94 -8.95 37.35
CA LEU A 550 3.41 -9.38 36.06
C LEU A 550 4.36 -10.38 35.37
N PRO A 551 4.30 -11.68 35.73
CA PRO A 551 5.10 -12.70 35.04
C PRO A 551 4.66 -12.81 33.58
N CYS A 552 5.62 -12.98 32.66
CA CYS A 552 5.27 -13.15 31.25
C CYS A 552 4.79 -14.59 30.93
N ASP A 553 5.40 -15.60 31.52
CA ASP A 553 4.92 -16.99 31.48
C ASP A 553 5.26 -17.74 32.80
N GLU A 554 4.82 -19.00 32.93
CA GLU A 554 5.08 -19.82 34.14
C GLU A 554 6.58 -20.16 34.32
N SER A 555 7.38 -20.03 33.27
CA SER A 555 8.82 -20.32 33.24
C SER A 555 9.71 -19.09 33.35
N ASP A 556 9.13 -17.89 33.37
CA ASP A 556 9.82 -16.61 33.55
C ASP A 556 10.71 -16.71 34.81
N PRO A 557 12.03 -16.53 34.68
CA PRO A 557 13.01 -16.73 35.75
C PRO A 557 12.87 -15.72 36.88
N THR A 558 11.83 -14.88 36.84
CA THR A 558 11.38 -14.00 37.91
C THR A 558 10.22 -14.66 38.69
N PRO A 559 10.44 -15.77 39.44
CA PRO A 559 9.38 -16.42 40.19
C PRO A 559 8.86 -15.48 41.26
N GLY A 560 7.63 -14.98 41.07
CA GLY A 560 6.78 -14.40 42.10
C GLY A 560 7.52 -13.54 43.12
N VAL A 561 8.23 -12.49 42.67
CA VAL A 561 8.58 -11.40 43.59
C VAL A 561 7.25 -10.98 44.22
N PRO A 562 7.08 -11.13 45.55
CA PRO A 562 5.80 -10.85 46.17
C PRO A 562 5.34 -9.46 45.76
N SER A 563 4.08 -9.30 45.38
CA SER A 563 3.55 -8.01 44.96
C SER A 563 3.85 -6.96 46.02
N HIS A 564 4.73 -6.01 45.73
CA HIS A 564 4.91 -4.84 46.56
C HIS A 564 3.72 -3.91 46.34
N GLN A 565 3.25 -3.19 47.35
CA GLN A 565 2.08 -2.32 47.19
C GLN A 565 2.31 -1.28 46.09
N ALA A 566 3.54 -0.74 46.01
CA ALA A 566 3.99 0.15 44.93
C ALA A 566 3.79 -0.42 43.51
N SER A 567 3.84 -1.74 43.29
CA SER A 567 3.70 -2.33 41.94
C SER A 567 2.40 -1.92 41.26
N ARG A 568 1.32 -1.74 42.04
CA ARG A 568 -0.01 -1.32 41.60
C ARG A 568 -0.06 0.11 41.06
N LEU A 569 1.01 0.89 41.22
CA LEU A 569 1.12 2.25 40.71
C LEU A 569 1.75 2.31 39.31
N SER A 570 2.24 1.17 38.78
CA SER A 570 2.67 1.08 37.39
C SER A 570 1.52 1.43 36.43
N GLY A 571 1.85 2.13 35.36
CA GLY A 571 0.90 2.68 34.39
C GLY A 571 1.20 4.13 34.05
N SER A 572 0.27 4.73 33.34
CA SER A 572 0.38 6.08 32.80
C SER A 572 -0.40 7.08 33.66
N TRP A 573 0.17 8.26 33.81
CA TRP A 573 -0.32 9.34 34.68
C TRP A 573 -0.23 10.68 33.96
N TYR A 574 -1.18 11.59 34.20
CA TYR A 574 -1.17 12.92 33.59
C TYR A 574 -1.90 13.96 34.44
N ASP A 575 -1.60 15.23 34.21
CA ASP A 575 -2.37 16.35 34.77
C ASP A 575 -3.47 16.77 33.77
N PRO A 576 -4.75 16.78 34.15
CA PRO A 576 -5.84 17.20 33.28
C PRO A 576 -5.71 18.63 32.73
N SER A 577 -5.05 19.52 33.46
CA SER A 577 -4.75 20.89 33.00
C SER A 577 -3.64 20.92 31.95
N HIS A 578 -2.85 19.86 31.84
CA HIS A 578 -1.78 19.69 30.86
C HIS A 578 -2.05 18.51 29.91
N SER A 579 -3.31 18.37 29.44
CA SER A 579 -3.71 17.26 28.55
C SER A 579 -2.99 17.30 27.20
N GLY A 580 -1.95 16.50 27.07
CA GLY A 580 -1.02 16.49 25.93
C GLY A 580 0.39 16.06 26.33
N GLU A 581 0.70 16.09 27.62
CA GLU A 581 1.90 15.51 28.23
C GLU A 581 1.53 14.46 29.29
N GLY A 582 2.49 13.62 29.69
CA GLY A 582 2.23 12.58 30.68
C GLY A 582 3.44 11.71 31.03
N TYR A 583 3.29 10.95 32.11
CA TYR A 583 4.30 10.09 32.71
C TYR A 583 3.91 8.62 32.53
N ILE A 584 4.87 7.77 32.17
CA ILE A 584 4.73 6.31 32.13
C ILE A 584 5.64 5.76 33.21
N LEU A 585 5.06 5.06 34.17
CA LEU A 585 5.75 4.50 35.34
C LEU A 585 5.77 2.97 35.27
N GLN A 586 6.94 2.37 35.48
CA GLN A 586 7.08 0.93 35.69
C GLN A 586 7.86 0.66 36.98
N VAL A 587 7.22 -0.02 37.94
CA VAL A 587 7.93 -0.59 39.08
C VAL A 587 8.55 -1.91 38.63
N LEU A 588 9.87 -2.00 38.68
CA LEU A 588 10.62 -3.16 38.19
C LEU A 588 10.68 -4.27 39.24
N ASP A 589 10.96 -5.50 38.81
CA ASP A 589 11.09 -6.69 39.66
C ASP A 589 12.10 -6.57 40.82
N ASP A 590 13.09 -5.68 40.69
CA ASP A 590 14.08 -5.35 41.72
C ASP A 590 13.76 -4.09 42.54
N LEU A 591 12.52 -3.60 42.47
CA LEU A 591 11.99 -2.39 43.15
C LEU A 591 12.61 -1.06 42.71
N ARG A 592 13.45 -1.04 41.68
CA ARG A 592 13.75 0.21 40.98
C ARG A 592 12.52 0.67 40.21
N ILE A 593 12.44 1.98 39.99
CA ILE A 593 11.30 2.58 39.29
C ILE A 593 11.81 3.17 38.00
N LEU A 594 11.26 2.78 36.86
CA LEU A 594 11.50 3.43 35.58
C LEU A 594 10.40 4.45 35.33
N VAL A 595 10.78 5.65 34.90
CA VAL A 595 9.84 6.66 34.41
C VAL A 595 10.24 7.14 33.03
N TYR A 596 9.25 7.34 32.16
CA TYR A 596 9.34 8.18 30.98
C TYR A 596 8.35 9.33 31.12
N TRP A 597 8.74 10.53 30.72
CA TRP A 597 7.89 11.72 30.68
C TRP A 597 7.92 12.31 29.28
N PHE A 598 6.76 12.32 28.63
CA PHE A 598 6.55 12.95 27.33
C PHE A 598 5.99 14.36 27.53
N SER A 599 6.68 15.36 26.99
CA SER A 599 6.33 16.78 27.09
C SER A 599 6.90 17.55 25.89
N TYR A 600 7.16 18.84 26.07
CA TYR A 600 7.61 19.78 25.05
C TYR A 600 8.78 20.61 25.57
N ASP A 601 9.37 21.43 24.71
CA ASP A 601 10.18 22.58 25.12
C ASP A 601 9.35 23.89 25.04
N ALA A 602 9.99 25.02 25.36
CA ALA A 602 9.36 26.35 25.28
C ALA A 602 8.99 26.78 23.83
N GLY A 603 9.53 26.11 22.81
CA GLY A 603 9.19 26.31 21.40
C GLY A 603 8.11 25.35 20.89
N GLY A 604 7.55 24.51 21.78
CA GLY A 604 6.57 23.49 21.45
C GLY A 604 7.12 22.30 20.66
N GLN A 605 8.45 22.15 20.59
CA GLN A 605 9.04 20.91 20.06
C GLN A 605 8.84 19.81 21.08
N ARG A 606 8.46 18.62 20.60
CA ARG A 606 8.31 17.44 21.44
C ARG A 606 9.63 17.08 22.11
N ARG A 607 9.54 16.70 23.38
CA ARG A 607 10.66 16.22 24.19
C ARG A 607 10.21 14.98 24.95
N TRP A 608 11.17 14.12 25.26
CA TRP A 608 10.97 13.04 26.21
C TRP A 608 12.14 12.96 27.17
N PHE A 609 11.80 12.62 28.41
CA PHE A 609 12.72 12.47 29.53
C PHE A 609 12.56 11.09 30.13
N TYR A 610 13.62 10.53 30.69
CA TYR A 610 13.57 9.22 31.32
C TYR A 610 14.54 9.11 32.48
N GLY A 611 14.28 8.20 33.40
CA GLY A 611 15.20 7.93 34.50
C GLY A 611 14.83 6.68 35.28
N VAL A 612 15.81 6.17 36.03
CA VAL A 612 15.62 5.06 36.95
C VAL A 612 15.83 5.56 38.37
N GLY A 613 14.78 5.49 39.17
CA GLY A 613 14.73 5.99 40.53
C GLY A 613 14.58 4.90 41.58
N THR A 614 14.44 5.34 42.82
CA THR A 614 14.20 4.53 44.00
C THR A 614 12.89 4.92 44.66
N HIS A 615 12.34 4.06 45.52
CA HIS A 615 11.19 4.38 46.35
C HIS A 615 11.65 4.77 47.76
N GLU A 616 11.04 5.79 48.35
CA GLU A 616 11.21 6.11 49.78
C GLU A 616 10.18 5.38 50.64
N ASP A 617 8.97 5.20 50.11
CA ASP A 617 7.85 4.44 50.68
C ASP A 617 6.97 3.84 49.54
N ASP A 618 5.78 3.34 49.87
CA ASP A 618 4.86 2.72 48.90
C ASP A 618 4.25 3.67 47.86
N SER A 619 4.39 5.00 48.07
CA SER A 619 3.77 6.06 47.28
C SER A 619 4.75 7.10 46.75
N THR A 620 5.95 7.21 47.32
CA THR A 620 6.93 8.26 47.01
C THR A 620 8.12 7.68 46.23
N PHE A 621 8.28 8.13 44.99
CA PHE A 621 9.35 7.74 44.08
C PHE A 621 10.26 8.92 43.76
N VAL A 622 11.56 8.72 43.88
CA VAL A 622 12.58 9.76 43.69
C VAL A 622 13.54 9.37 42.57
N PHE A 623 13.69 10.28 41.61
CA PHE A 623 14.57 10.18 40.46
C PHE A 623 15.58 11.34 40.54
N GLU A 624 16.73 11.09 41.15
CA GLU A 624 17.78 12.12 41.32
C GLU A 624 18.27 12.67 39.98
N ASP A 625 18.38 11.79 38.98
CA ASP A 625 18.76 12.14 37.61
C ASP A 625 17.72 11.63 36.60
N LEU A 626 17.01 12.55 35.97
CA LEU A 626 16.35 12.37 34.68
C LEU A 626 17.31 12.76 33.56
N TYR A 627 17.14 12.09 32.43
CA TYR A 627 17.93 12.24 31.23
C TYR A 627 17.05 12.56 30.02
N THR A 628 17.64 13.19 29.02
CA THR A 628 17.10 13.41 27.68
C THR A 628 18.15 12.94 26.67
N THR A 629 17.81 12.88 25.39
CA THR A 629 18.74 12.42 24.35
C THR A 629 18.83 13.37 23.17
N ARG A 630 19.93 13.28 22.43
CA ARG A 630 20.12 13.91 21.12
C ARG A 630 20.98 13.02 20.22
N GLY A 631 21.03 13.35 18.93
CA GLY A 631 21.94 12.75 17.95
C GLY A 631 21.31 11.69 17.06
N GLY A 632 20.25 11.01 17.52
CA GLY A 632 19.46 10.09 16.70
C GLY A 632 18.70 10.79 15.58
N VAL A 633 18.34 10.04 14.53
CA VAL A 633 17.53 10.49 13.39
C VAL A 633 16.54 9.40 12.97
N PHE A 634 15.34 9.79 12.54
CA PHE A 634 14.33 8.82 12.12
C PHE A 634 14.74 7.96 10.91
N GLY A 635 14.37 6.68 10.94
CA GLY A 635 14.42 5.79 9.78
C GLY A 635 15.76 5.09 9.55
N ALA A 636 16.05 4.79 8.27
CA ALA A 636 17.19 3.94 7.87
C ALA A 636 18.57 4.55 8.16
N GLY A 637 18.65 5.86 8.42
CA GLY A 637 19.89 6.56 8.77
C GLY A 637 20.22 6.56 10.26
N PHE A 638 19.40 5.92 11.11
CA PHE A 638 19.65 5.85 12.55
C PHE A 638 20.97 5.13 12.84
N ASP A 639 21.78 5.72 13.72
CA ASP A 639 23.04 5.16 14.21
C ASP A 639 23.06 5.25 15.74
N PRO A 640 23.01 4.13 16.49
CA PRO A 640 22.96 4.15 17.94
C PRO A 640 24.19 4.80 18.57
N ASP A 641 25.36 4.79 17.90
CA ASP A 641 26.60 5.38 18.44
C ASP A 641 26.56 6.92 18.46
N THR A 642 25.61 7.52 17.74
CA THR A 642 25.40 8.98 17.74
C THR A 642 24.52 9.47 18.88
N VAL A 643 23.83 8.57 19.57
CA VAL A 643 22.87 8.92 20.63
C VAL A 643 23.63 9.27 21.91
N GLU A 644 23.48 10.51 22.36
CA GLU A 644 24.04 11.00 23.60
C GLU A 644 22.94 11.21 24.65
N SER A 645 23.08 10.59 25.82
CA SER A 645 22.25 10.89 27.00
C SER A 645 22.79 12.12 27.73
N LEU A 646 21.91 13.08 27.99
CA LEU A 646 22.21 14.33 28.67
C LEU A 646 21.38 14.44 29.96
N PRO A 647 21.94 14.93 31.07
CA PRO A 647 21.17 15.17 32.28
C PRO A 647 20.14 16.28 32.02
N TRP A 648 18.91 16.07 32.49
CA TRP A 648 17.81 17.01 32.37
C TRP A 648 17.38 17.61 33.71
N GLY A 649 17.39 16.86 34.82
CA GLY A 649 16.98 17.36 36.14
C GLY A 649 16.58 16.27 37.12
N ARG A 650 15.86 16.65 38.19
CA ARG A 650 15.29 15.72 39.18
C ARG A 650 13.77 15.63 39.04
N LEU A 651 13.20 14.46 39.33
CA LEU A 651 11.75 14.24 39.45
C LEU A 651 11.43 13.51 40.75
N GLU A 652 10.32 13.88 41.36
CA GLU A 652 9.71 13.19 42.48
C GLU A 652 8.22 12.98 42.18
N LEU A 653 7.74 11.74 42.39
CA LEU A 653 6.35 11.36 42.20
C LEU A 653 5.79 10.88 43.54
N GLU A 654 4.71 11.51 43.99
CA GLU A 654 3.94 11.08 45.15
C GLU A 654 2.57 10.60 44.65
N LEU A 655 2.36 9.28 44.61
CA LEU A 655 1.22 8.66 43.93
C LEU A 655 0.36 7.85 44.91
N ALA A 656 -0.94 8.08 44.84
CA ALA A 656 -1.98 7.19 45.36
C ALA A 656 -2.58 6.39 44.19
N CYS A 657 -3.66 5.64 44.41
CA CYS A 657 -4.24 4.77 43.39
C CYS A 657 -4.88 5.48 42.19
N ASP A 658 -5.45 6.67 42.39
CA ASP A 658 -6.19 7.44 41.39
C ASP A 658 -5.71 8.89 41.23
N SER A 659 -4.79 9.33 42.10
CA SER A 659 -4.32 10.70 42.23
C SER A 659 -2.84 10.73 42.56
N GLY A 660 -2.16 11.82 42.25
CA GLY A 660 -0.76 11.98 42.58
C GLY A 660 -0.24 13.39 42.34
N THR A 661 1.04 13.60 42.64
CA THR A 661 1.74 14.86 42.40
C THR A 661 3.11 14.57 41.80
N ALA A 662 3.46 15.28 40.72
CA ALA A 662 4.82 15.30 40.17
C ALA A 662 5.51 16.60 40.53
N ARG A 663 6.71 16.53 41.11
CA ARG A 663 7.57 17.69 41.40
C ARG A 663 8.88 17.56 40.65
N PHE A 664 9.22 18.52 39.81
CA PHE A 664 10.42 18.46 38.98
C PHE A 664 11.29 19.71 39.13
N ASN A 665 12.60 19.50 39.05
CA ASN A 665 13.61 20.55 39.12
C ASN A 665 14.64 20.36 37.98
N PRO A 666 14.40 20.99 36.81
CA PRO A 666 15.28 20.88 35.66
C PRO A 666 16.64 21.56 35.90
N THR A 667 17.70 20.99 35.33
CA THR A 667 19.03 21.60 35.24
C THR A 667 19.34 22.12 33.83
N GLU A 668 18.61 21.67 32.82
CA GLU A 668 18.68 22.19 31.45
C GLU A 668 18.14 23.62 31.36
N THR A 669 18.83 24.50 30.63
CA THR A 669 18.36 25.89 30.43
C THR A 669 17.12 25.92 29.56
N GLY A 670 16.11 26.72 29.94
CA GLY A 670 14.85 26.85 29.20
C GLY A 670 13.68 26.08 29.82
N PHE A 671 13.91 25.34 30.91
CA PHE A 671 12.90 24.64 31.67
C PHE A 671 12.82 25.21 33.09
N GLU A 672 11.61 25.55 33.55
CA GLU A 672 11.37 26.03 34.91
C GLU A 672 10.96 24.86 35.83
N ALA A 673 11.34 24.93 37.11
CA ALA A 673 10.87 23.96 38.11
C ALA A 673 9.37 24.11 38.35
N GLY A 674 8.69 23.00 38.63
CA GLY A 674 7.23 23.00 38.73
C GLY A 674 6.66 21.81 39.49
N GLU A 675 5.34 21.87 39.67
CA GLU A 675 4.52 20.83 40.27
C GLU A 675 3.26 20.63 39.42
N LEU A 676 2.88 19.37 39.19
CA LEU A 676 1.68 18.98 38.44
C LEU A 676 0.83 18.02 39.27
N ALA A 677 -0.49 18.21 39.22
CA ALA A 677 -1.47 17.39 39.93
C ALA A 677 -1.94 16.26 39.01
N LEU A 678 -1.48 15.05 39.30
CA LEU A 678 -1.69 13.89 38.45
C LEU A 678 -2.99 13.15 38.78
N ILE A 679 -3.59 12.59 37.76
CA ILE A 679 -4.56 11.50 37.86
C ILE A 679 -4.06 10.30 37.05
N ARG A 680 -4.55 9.12 37.42
CA ARG A 680 -4.20 7.88 36.71
C ARG A 680 -4.90 7.80 35.36
N LEU A 681 -4.15 7.54 34.30
CA LEU A 681 -4.66 7.33 32.94
C LEU A 681 -4.87 5.85 32.61
N THR A 682 -3.92 5.00 32.97
CA THR A 682 -4.00 3.56 32.69
C THR A 682 -3.75 2.71 33.94
N VAL A 683 -4.38 1.54 33.95
CA VAL A 683 -4.18 0.49 34.95
C VAL A 683 -3.78 -0.76 34.17
N LEU A 684 -2.58 -1.28 34.45
CA LEU A 684 -2.11 -2.52 33.83
C LEU A 684 -2.98 -3.69 34.31
N ASP A 685 -3.30 -4.60 33.41
CA ASP A 685 -4.09 -5.79 33.71
C ASP A 685 -3.41 -6.61 34.82
N GLY A 686 -4.15 -6.97 35.88
CA GLY A 686 -3.64 -7.69 37.04
C GLY A 686 -2.93 -6.84 38.10
N LEU A 687 -2.84 -5.51 37.92
CA LEU A 687 -2.28 -4.56 38.90
C LEU A 687 -3.32 -3.59 39.48
N GLU A 688 -4.58 -4.01 39.58
CA GLU A 688 -5.64 -3.15 40.10
C GLU A 688 -5.39 -2.75 41.56
N CYS A 689 -5.72 -1.51 41.88
CA CYS A 689 -5.87 -1.11 43.26
C CYS A 689 -7.10 -1.79 43.86
N THR A 690 -6.91 -2.49 44.97
CA THR A 690 -8.01 -3.02 45.78
C THR A 690 -8.24 -2.09 46.96
N ASP A 691 -9.48 -1.64 47.14
CA ASP A 691 -9.92 -0.80 48.27
C ASP A 691 -9.61 -1.40 49.65
#